data_AF-A0A4S2F7A4-F1
#
_entry.id   AF-A0A4S2F7A4-F1
#
_cell.length_a   1.000
_cell.length_b   1.000
_cell.length_c   1.000
_cell.angle_alpha   90.00
_cell.angle_beta   90.00
_cell.angle_gamma   90.00
#
_symmetry.space_group_name_H-M   'P 1'
#
loop_
_entity.id
_entity.type
_entity.pdbx_description
1 polymer ?
#
loop_
_entity_poly.entity_id
_entity_poly.type
_entity_poly.pdbx_seq_one_letter_code
_entity_poly.pdbx_strand_id
1 'polypeptide(L)'
;MSAFLQFQPRTDDIDLGRIERLRKKMAERQASLCAQRALLYTESFRQTEGEPYIVRKAKAFAHTLANMTIYVEDDALIFGNQASRNFAAPVFPEFSVDWVIDELDGTNEVVAFEKREGDVFLCDEATKESLRSIQPYWHGHTHEDEVKRHLTEPIWLAQKQGALHLGGISMSGDGHIVPDHPMLLGRGFRSLIEEADAKKSRMDLTKEQRAYYEAVSIALNGALVFFKRYGPLLRDMEKDASPKRQAELEAMAAMADTLLEGPVQSFWEGCEAVYMVHLLQMIESNGHSFCYGRFDQYMLDLYEKDRAQGLSKERALELITHLFLMNSSHNKVRPYGHTRFSQGYPLYSNLVVGGLRPDGVDGTNDLSYLCIEAMHLTALAEPNFSLRYNGQTPDDLLALAARLIRTGCGMPSLFNDDTAIQGLVDLGIPLADARDYCPIGCVETGVPGKYGHRATGMTYVNWGKVLEVVLYHGTDPKTGIRLLDLADPYESYADVWRAWKEALAFYSDLAVESDAVCDASLAVYDADPFASCLIDNSMAQGKTLKEGGCRYDVVSQSNIGPSVVGNSLMVIKKLVFDEKRVSWDELMTALADNWQSESSKRVRKLALAVPKFGNDEDEVDQIVKDVFNSYLERLPAYRTLREGHGPEVSCYTMSTSNITSYVPNGLDVLATPDGRFAYEPLNEGCSPTQGTDHAGPTAVINSVSKLPNEKVAAGQLLNMRFSPDALAGDEGLARFVSFLKVSQKKGIYHNQFNVLSKAQLREAQADPMAHRDLIVRVAGYCAQFVSLMPQAQEAIIARTENRW
;
A
#
# COMPACT_ATOMS: atom_id res chain seq x y z
N MET A 1 12.74 17.26 -20.62
CA MET A 1 11.67 17.68 -19.70
C MET A 1 10.52 18.37 -20.44
N SER A 2 10.72 19.48 -21.15
CA SER A 2 9.61 20.22 -21.81
C SER A 2 8.84 19.46 -22.89
N ALA A 3 9.46 18.51 -23.60
CA ALA A 3 8.80 17.74 -24.68
C ALA A 3 7.68 16.78 -24.20
N PHE A 4 7.55 16.56 -22.88
CA PHE A 4 6.48 15.74 -22.33
C PHE A 4 5.17 16.52 -22.14
N LEU A 5 5.27 17.80 -21.78
CA LEU A 5 4.13 18.64 -21.38
C LEU A 5 3.10 18.76 -22.50
N GLN A 6 1.81 18.65 -22.15
CA GLN A 6 0.66 18.86 -23.03
C GLN A 6 0.45 20.34 -23.33
N PHE A 7 0.78 21.21 -22.38
CA PHE A 7 0.78 22.65 -22.61
C PHE A 7 2.17 23.14 -22.99
N GLN A 8 2.23 24.18 -23.83
CA GLN A 8 3.48 24.88 -24.12
C GLN A 8 3.70 25.94 -23.03
N PRO A 9 4.80 25.86 -22.25
CA PRO A 9 5.13 26.90 -21.28
C PRO A 9 5.22 28.26 -21.96
N ARG A 10 4.55 29.27 -21.40
CA ARG A 10 4.48 30.65 -21.89
C ARG A 10 5.23 31.64 -21.00
N THR A 11 5.56 31.22 -19.78
CA THR A 11 6.29 32.00 -18.78
C THR A 11 7.47 31.18 -18.23
N ASP A 12 8.43 31.88 -17.62
CA ASP A 12 9.53 31.25 -16.87
C ASP A 12 9.15 31.01 -15.38
N ASP A 13 7.85 30.88 -15.09
CA ASP A 13 7.37 30.75 -13.70
C ASP A 13 7.74 29.41 -13.06
N ILE A 14 8.01 28.38 -13.86
CA ILE A 14 8.50 27.07 -13.41
C ILE A 14 10.03 27.02 -13.40
N ASP A 15 10.63 26.66 -12.27
CA ASP A 15 12.07 26.47 -12.14
C ASP A 15 12.45 24.99 -12.32
N LEU A 16 12.59 24.56 -13.58
CA LEU A 16 12.99 23.18 -13.91
C LEU A 16 14.37 22.81 -13.34
N GLY A 17 15.27 23.79 -13.19
CA GLY A 17 16.60 23.57 -12.62
C GLY A 17 16.54 23.24 -11.13
N ARG A 18 15.69 23.93 -10.38
CA ARG A 18 15.39 23.62 -8.97
C ARG A 18 14.72 22.26 -8.81
N ILE A 19 13.72 21.94 -9.62
CA ILE A 19 13.06 20.63 -9.61
C ILE A 19 14.10 19.51 -9.77
N GLU A 20 15.01 19.65 -10.74
CA GLU A 20 16.04 18.64 -10.98
C GLU A 20 17.01 18.48 -9.81
N ARG A 21 17.45 19.59 -9.18
CA ARG A 21 18.31 19.53 -7.98
C ARG A 21 17.61 18.83 -6.82
N LEU A 22 16.34 19.18 -6.55
CA LEU A 22 15.56 18.57 -5.48
C LEU A 22 15.29 17.08 -5.78
N ARG A 23 14.93 16.74 -7.02
CA ARG A 23 14.76 15.36 -7.48
C ARG A 23 16.01 14.53 -7.25
N LYS A 24 17.18 15.05 -7.63
CA LYS A 24 18.47 14.38 -7.42
C LYS A 24 18.75 14.16 -5.93
N LYS A 25 18.53 15.18 -5.09
CA LYS A 25 18.67 15.07 -3.64
C LYS A 25 17.78 13.95 -3.07
N MET A 26 16.54 13.86 -3.54
CA MET A 26 15.64 12.78 -3.15
C MET A 26 16.12 11.43 -3.70
N ALA A 27 16.53 11.31 -4.97
CA ALA A 27 16.98 10.04 -5.54
C ALA A 27 18.23 9.46 -4.84
N GLU A 28 19.10 10.32 -4.30
CA GLU A 28 20.39 9.95 -3.69
C GLU A 28 20.36 9.87 -2.16
N ARG A 29 19.19 10.09 -1.54
CA ARG A 29 19.00 10.06 -0.08
C ARG A 29 19.40 8.72 0.53
N GLN A 30 19.84 8.74 1.78
CA GLN A 30 20.26 7.55 2.53
C GLN A 30 19.31 7.29 3.70
N ALA A 31 18.81 6.06 3.78
CA ALA A 31 17.92 5.66 4.87
C ALA A 31 18.69 5.58 6.20
N SER A 32 18.12 6.16 7.25
CA SER A 32 18.69 6.13 8.60
C SER A 32 17.61 6.03 9.66
N LEU A 33 17.95 5.68 10.90
CA LEU A 33 17.00 5.71 12.01
C LEU A 33 16.98 7.08 12.70
N CYS A 34 15.85 7.47 13.27
CA CYS A 34 15.72 8.66 14.11
C CYS A 34 15.07 8.30 15.45
N ALA A 35 15.79 8.53 16.56
CA ALA A 35 15.29 8.25 17.91
C ALA A 35 14.42 9.38 18.50
N GLN A 36 14.41 10.59 17.92
CA GLN A 36 13.78 11.76 18.56
C GLN A 36 12.30 11.55 18.89
N ARG A 37 11.53 11.02 17.93
CA ARG A 37 10.11 10.70 18.17
C ARG A 37 9.96 9.76 19.35
N ALA A 38 10.69 8.64 19.35
CA ALA A 38 10.61 7.63 20.39
C ALA A 38 10.97 8.18 21.78
N LEU A 39 12.01 9.02 21.88
CA LEU A 39 12.42 9.67 23.12
C LEU A 39 11.33 10.63 23.65
N LEU A 40 10.84 11.52 22.79
CA LEU A 40 9.82 12.51 23.15
C LEU A 40 8.48 11.85 23.52
N TYR A 41 8.08 10.81 22.77
CA TYR A 41 6.91 10.01 23.12
C TYR A 41 7.07 9.36 24.50
N THR A 42 8.22 8.74 24.76
CA THR A 42 8.49 8.09 26.06
C THR A 42 8.49 9.10 27.21
N GLU A 43 9.06 10.27 27.01
CA GLU A 43 9.05 11.35 28.00
C GLU A 43 7.62 11.75 28.37
N SER A 44 6.77 12.01 27.38
CA SER A 44 5.37 12.38 27.61
C SER A 44 4.57 11.24 28.24
N PHE A 45 4.78 9.99 27.81
CA PHE A 45 4.09 8.83 28.37
C PHE A 45 4.42 8.64 29.87
N ARG A 46 5.67 8.85 30.30
CA ARG A 46 6.06 8.81 31.72
C ARG A 46 5.36 9.88 32.56
N GLN A 47 5.12 11.06 32.00
CA GLN A 47 4.48 12.18 32.69
C GLN A 47 2.95 12.03 32.80
N THR A 48 2.35 11.15 32.00
CA THR A 48 0.90 11.04 31.83
C THR A 48 0.35 9.67 32.28
N GLU A 49 1.10 8.93 33.10
CA GLU A 49 0.66 7.65 33.65
C GLU A 49 -0.64 7.79 34.46
N GLY A 50 -1.58 6.87 34.23
CA GLY A 50 -2.89 6.87 34.86
C GLY A 50 -3.98 7.62 34.10
N GLU A 51 -3.64 8.41 33.08
CA GLU A 51 -4.61 9.02 32.17
C GLU A 51 -5.14 8.01 31.12
N PRO A 52 -6.31 8.26 30.49
CA PRO A 52 -6.79 7.45 29.37
C PRO A 52 -5.76 7.37 28.24
N TYR A 53 -5.56 6.17 27.68
CA TYR A 53 -4.47 5.91 26.72
C TYR A 53 -4.49 6.87 25.50
N ILE A 54 -5.67 7.14 24.93
CA ILE A 54 -5.85 8.08 23.82
C ILE A 54 -5.38 9.52 24.16
N VAL A 55 -5.61 9.98 25.39
CA VAL A 55 -5.16 11.29 25.86
C VAL A 55 -3.63 11.31 26.01
N ARG A 56 -3.04 10.21 26.50
CA ARG A 56 -1.59 10.04 26.58
C ARG A 56 -0.95 10.09 25.19
N LYS A 57 -1.52 9.38 24.20
CA LYS A 57 -1.08 9.46 22.79
C LYS A 57 -1.18 10.87 22.24
N ALA A 58 -2.30 11.57 22.44
CA ALA A 58 -2.46 12.95 21.97
C ALA A 58 -1.43 13.91 22.58
N LYS A 59 -1.17 13.80 23.88
CA LYS A 59 -0.15 14.60 24.58
C LYS A 59 1.26 14.28 24.08
N ALA A 60 1.57 13.01 23.84
CA ALA A 60 2.85 12.58 23.32
C ALA A 60 3.09 13.02 21.87
N PHE A 61 2.05 12.97 21.04
CA PHE A 61 2.05 13.53 19.69
C PHE A 61 2.32 15.03 19.74
N ALA A 62 1.53 15.80 20.51
CA ALA A 62 1.70 17.25 20.64
C ALA A 62 3.08 17.63 21.22
N HIS A 63 3.58 16.89 22.21
CA HIS A 63 4.91 17.09 22.79
C HIS A 63 6.01 16.84 21.76
N THR A 64 5.86 15.79 20.95
CA THR A 64 6.81 15.49 19.87
C THR A 64 6.83 16.62 18.85
N LEU A 65 5.66 17.05 18.37
CA LEU A 65 5.53 18.14 17.42
C LEU A 65 6.06 19.47 17.94
N ALA A 66 5.94 19.75 19.24
CA ALA A 66 6.48 20.97 19.83
C ALA A 66 8.02 20.97 19.92
N ASN A 67 8.66 19.80 20.01
CA ASN A 67 10.07 19.70 20.41
C ASN A 67 10.99 19.02 19.38
N MET A 68 10.45 18.22 18.45
CA MET A 68 11.27 17.54 17.44
C MET A 68 12.04 18.53 16.58
N THR A 69 13.20 18.12 16.05
CA THR A 69 13.95 18.98 15.12
C THR A 69 13.13 19.26 13.87
N ILE A 70 13.14 20.53 13.41
CA ILE A 70 12.54 20.94 12.14
C ILE A 70 13.61 21.50 11.21
N TYR A 71 13.44 21.30 9.90
CA TYR A 71 14.27 21.88 8.86
C TYR A 71 13.45 22.09 7.57
N VAL A 72 13.97 22.90 6.65
CA VAL A 72 13.39 23.10 5.31
C VAL A 72 14.44 22.81 4.26
N GLU A 73 14.08 22.08 3.22
CA GLU A 73 14.98 21.78 2.10
C GLU A 73 15.25 23.05 1.27
N ASP A 74 16.52 23.30 0.93
CA ASP A 74 16.98 24.55 0.32
C ASP A 74 16.17 24.98 -0.91
N ASP A 75 15.88 24.02 -1.78
CA ASP A 75 15.15 24.22 -3.04
C ASP A 75 13.63 24.08 -2.89
N ALA A 76 13.11 23.60 -1.75
CA ALA A 76 11.69 23.25 -1.62
C ALA A 76 10.76 24.46 -1.49
N LEU A 77 9.59 24.35 -2.12
CA LEU A 77 8.45 25.27 -1.98
C LEU A 77 7.38 24.75 -1.02
N ILE A 78 7.57 23.55 -0.49
CA ILE A 78 6.72 22.91 0.50
C ILE A 78 7.61 22.64 1.72
N PHE A 79 7.17 23.02 2.92
CA PHE A 79 7.93 22.80 4.16
C PHE A 79 7.38 21.61 4.95
N GLY A 80 8.11 21.15 5.98
CA GLY A 80 7.71 20.00 6.79
C GLY A 80 8.65 18.80 6.69
N ASN A 81 9.00 18.22 7.84
CA ASN A 81 9.85 17.03 7.95
C ASN A 81 9.33 16.01 9.00
N GLN A 82 9.47 14.71 8.69
CA GLN A 82 9.01 13.60 9.53
C GLN A 82 9.96 13.25 10.68
N ALA A 83 11.24 13.46 10.46
CA ALA A 83 12.32 13.12 11.38
C ALA A 83 13.39 14.21 11.37
N SER A 84 14.43 14.06 12.19
CA SER A 84 15.49 15.07 12.32
C SER A 84 16.35 15.29 11.07
N ARG A 85 16.20 14.45 10.03
CA ARG A 85 16.92 14.51 8.76
C ARG A 85 16.14 13.81 7.65
N ASN A 86 16.47 14.14 6.40
CA ASN A 86 15.83 13.58 5.21
C ASN A 86 15.95 12.05 5.17
N PHE A 87 14.83 11.38 4.87
CA PHE A 87 14.71 9.93 4.72
C PHE A 87 15.08 9.10 5.96
N ALA A 88 15.15 9.74 7.13
CA ALA A 88 15.25 9.02 8.39
C ALA A 88 13.88 8.49 8.83
N ALA A 89 13.82 7.22 9.21
CA ALA A 89 12.64 6.60 9.77
C ALA A 89 12.56 6.86 11.28
N PRO A 90 11.48 7.47 11.79
CA PRO A 90 11.23 7.53 13.22
C PRO A 90 10.92 6.14 13.79
N VAL A 91 11.24 5.92 15.07
CA VAL A 91 10.91 4.69 15.81
C VAL A 91 9.65 4.90 16.67
N PHE A 92 8.80 3.87 16.75
CA PHE A 92 7.50 3.91 17.40
C PHE A 92 7.38 2.78 18.44
N PRO A 93 7.98 2.98 19.62
CA PRO A 93 8.15 1.92 20.61
C PRO A 93 6.83 1.45 21.25
N GLU A 94 5.75 2.21 21.11
CA GLU A 94 4.41 1.83 21.60
C GLU A 94 3.82 0.64 20.83
N PHE A 95 4.25 0.41 19.58
CA PHE A 95 3.76 -0.72 18.79
C PHE A 95 4.66 -1.95 18.94
N SER A 96 5.97 -1.75 18.91
CA SER A 96 6.97 -2.80 19.08
C SER A 96 8.35 -2.17 19.33
N VAL A 97 9.14 -2.78 20.21
CA VAL A 97 10.47 -2.24 20.59
C VAL A 97 11.58 -3.28 20.55
N ASP A 98 11.32 -4.53 20.89
CA ASP A 98 12.39 -5.52 21.09
C ASP A 98 13.12 -5.86 19.79
N TRP A 99 12.38 -6.07 18.68
CA TRP A 99 13.03 -6.30 17.38
C TRP A 99 13.88 -5.10 16.95
N VAL A 100 13.48 -3.87 17.30
CA VAL A 100 14.27 -2.66 16.98
C VAL A 100 15.60 -2.73 17.69
N ILE A 101 15.59 -3.06 18.98
CA ILE A 101 16.81 -3.17 19.79
C ILE A 101 17.70 -4.31 19.30
N ASP A 102 17.10 -5.46 19.00
CA ASP A 102 17.84 -6.63 18.54
C ASP A 102 18.56 -6.37 17.20
N GLU A 103 17.93 -5.62 16.31
CA GLU A 103 18.50 -5.25 15.01
C GLU A 103 19.48 -4.07 15.06
N LEU A 104 19.66 -3.38 16.19
CA LEU A 104 20.69 -2.33 16.30
C LEU A 104 22.09 -2.91 16.08
N ASP A 105 22.36 -4.11 16.61
CA ASP A 105 23.65 -4.80 16.50
C ASP A 105 23.55 -6.23 15.94
N GLY A 106 22.34 -6.74 15.70
CA GLY A 106 22.11 -8.11 15.25
C GLY A 106 22.27 -9.14 16.37
N THR A 107 21.64 -8.89 17.52
CA THR A 107 21.55 -9.85 18.64
C THR A 107 20.40 -10.84 18.41
N ASN A 108 20.21 -11.84 19.28
CA ASN A 108 19.07 -12.77 19.20
C ASN A 108 18.81 -13.39 17.82
N GLU A 109 19.89 -13.69 17.07
CA GLU A 109 19.85 -14.32 15.75
C GLU A 109 19.16 -13.46 14.65
N VAL A 110 18.97 -12.16 14.86
CA VAL A 110 18.47 -11.23 13.82
C VAL A 110 19.62 -10.51 13.11
N VAL A 111 19.32 -9.95 11.93
CA VAL A 111 20.30 -9.22 11.10
C VAL A 111 20.33 -7.75 11.52
N ALA A 112 21.53 -7.20 11.75
CA ALA A 112 21.67 -5.78 12.07
C ALA A 112 21.18 -4.89 10.91
N PHE A 113 20.61 -3.71 11.20
CA PHE A 113 20.05 -2.79 10.21
C PHE A 113 21.00 -2.47 9.04
N GLU A 114 22.29 -2.26 9.34
CA GLU A 114 23.32 -1.92 8.36
C GLU A 114 23.77 -3.12 7.50
N LYS A 115 23.42 -4.34 7.89
CA LYS A 115 23.80 -5.61 7.26
C LYS A 115 22.66 -6.29 6.50
N ARG A 116 21.48 -5.68 6.45
CA ARG A 116 20.33 -6.20 5.69
C ARG A 116 20.66 -6.25 4.19
N GLU A 117 20.05 -7.18 3.47
CA GLU A 117 20.22 -7.31 2.00
C GLU A 117 19.27 -6.40 1.20
N GLY A 118 18.30 -5.78 1.88
CA GLY A 118 17.35 -4.81 1.34
C GLY A 118 16.82 -3.94 2.48
N ASP A 119 16.36 -2.74 2.16
CA ASP A 119 15.96 -1.71 3.12
C ASP A 119 16.97 -1.53 4.29
N VAL A 120 18.19 -1.12 3.93
CA VAL A 120 19.32 -0.88 4.85
C VAL A 120 19.14 0.46 5.56
N PHE A 121 19.26 0.48 6.88
CA PHE A 121 19.18 1.71 7.67
C PHE A 121 20.50 2.00 8.39
N LEU A 122 21.02 3.20 8.20
CA LEU A 122 22.17 3.70 8.96
C LEU A 122 21.73 4.11 10.38
N CYS A 123 22.51 3.75 11.39
CA CYS A 123 22.23 4.09 12.77
C CYS A 123 23.54 4.44 13.49
N ASP A 124 23.69 5.69 13.93
CA ASP A 124 24.83 6.14 14.73
C ASP A 124 24.73 5.65 16.19
N GLU A 125 25.86 5.56 16.89
CA GLU A 125 25.90 5.05 18.27
C GLU A 125 25.04 5.85 19.24
N ALA A 126 24.94 7.18 19.06
CA ALA A 126 24.07 8.02 19.88
C ALA A 126 22.58 7.66 19.71
N THR A 127 22.16 7.34 18.49
CA THR A 127 20.80 6.85 18.19
C THR A 127 20.59 5.47 18.82
N LYS A 128 21.56 4.57 18.75
CA LYS A 128 21.47 3.24 19.39
C LYS A 128 21.33 3.35 20.90
N GLU A 129 22.19 4.13 21.56
CA GLU A 129 22.13 4.37 23.01
C GLU A 129 20.78 4.98 23.42
N SER A 130 20.30 5.96 22.66
CA SER A 130 19.00 6.59 22.87
C SER A 130 17.86 5.57 22.86
N LEU A 131 17.81 4.69 21.85
CA LEU A 131 16.77 3.68 21.72
C LEU A 131 16.85 2.63 22.84
N ARG A 132 18.06 2.16 23.20
CA ARG A 132 18.23 1.24 24.34
C ARG A 132 17.77 1.86 25.66
N SER A 133 17.96 3.17 25.85
CA SER A 133 17.58 3.86 27.09
C SER A 133 16.08 3.85 27.38
N ILE A 134 15.23 3.70 26.36
CA ILE A 134 13.77 3.69 26.50
C ILE A 134 13.16 2.29 26.47
N GLN A 135 13.89 1.26 26.02
CA GLN A 135 13.38 -0.12 25.97
C GLN A 135 12.76 -0.58 27.29
N PRO A 136 13.35 -0.35 28.48
CA PRO A 136 12.77 -0.84 29.73
C PRO A 136 11.38 -0.28 30.06
N TYR A 137 11.01 0.87 29.46
CA TYR A 137 9.68 1.45 29.65
C TYR A 137 8.60 0.75 28.82
N TRP A 138 8.97 0.31 27.61
CA TRP A 138 8.03 -0.20 26.62
C TRP A 138 7.97 -1.72 26.57
N HIS A 139 9.06 -2.40 26.92
CA HIS A 139 9.13 -3.86 26.92
C HIS A 139 8.00 -4.48 27.76
N GLY A 140 7.22 -5.38 27.16
CA GLY A 140 6.05 -5.99 27.79
C GLY A 140 4.81 -5.09 27.81
N HIS A 141 4.85 -3.91 27.21
CA HIS A 141 3.75 -2.94 27.21
C HIS A 141 3.46 -2.40 25.81
N THR A 142 3.80 -3.16 24.77
CA THR A 142 3.56 -2.78 23.37
C THR A 142 2.33 -3.48 22.77
N HIS A 143 1.86 -2.97 21.64
CA HIS A 143 0.86 -3.66 20.82
C HIS A 143 1.28 -5.10 20.47
N GLU A 144 2.54 -5.30 20.04
CA GLU A 144 3.08 -6.62 19.71
C GLU A 144 3.04 -7.58 20.91
N ASP A 145 3.41 -7.11 22.09
CA ASP A 145 3.34 -7.92 23.32
C ASP A 145 1.90 -8.36 23.61
N GLU A 146 0.96 -7.44 23.43
CA GLU A 146 -0.45 -7.71 23.67
C GLU A 146 -1.03 -8.71 22.68
N VAL A 147 -0.68 -8.60 21.39
CA VAL A 147 -1.04 -9.61 20.39
C VAL A 147 -0.48 -10.97 20.76
N LYS A 148 0.83 -11.06 21.06
CA LYS A 148 1.49 -12.33 21.41
C LYS A 148 0.86 -13.04 22.61
N ARG A 149 0.31 -12.30 23.59
CA ARG A 149 -0.39 -12.89 24.74
C ARG A 149 -1.72 -13.55 24.39
N HIS A 150 -2.36 -13.10 23.31
CA HIS A 150 -3.74 -13.47 22.96
C HIS A 150 -3.83 -14.41 21.75
N LEU A 151 -2.72 -14.64 21.02
CA LEU A 151 -2.69 -15.64 19.95
C LEU A 151 -2.90 -17.06 20.49
N THR A 152 -3.81 -17.80 19.85
CA THR A 152 -4.11 -19.19 20.18
C THR A 152 -3.10 -20.15 19.55
N GLU A 153 -2.93 -21.34 20.14
CA GLU A 153 -1.99 -22.36 19.64
C GLU A 153 -2.20 -22.71 18.15
N PRO A 154 -3.44 -22.87 17.63
CA PRO A 154 -3.67 -23.09 16.20
C PRO A 154 -3.11 -21.99 15.31
N ILE A 155 -3.25 -20.72 15.71
CA ILE A 155 -2.68 -19.58 14.96
C ILE A 155 -1.16 -19.67 14.94
N TRP A 156 -0.53 -19.89 16.10
CA TRP A 156 0.92 -20.07 16.21
C TRP A 156 1.45 -21.19 15.31
N LEU A 157 0.76 -22.33 15.31
CA LEU A 157 1.11 -23.48 14.48
C LEU A 157 0.92 -23.18 12.99
N ALA A 158 -0.15 -22.47 12.60
CA ALA A 158 -0.39 -22.06 11.22
C ALA A 158 0.67 -21.05 10.71
N GLN A 159 1.13 -20.14 11.58
CA GLN A 159 2.27 -19.28 11.28
C GLN A 159 3.56 -20.09 11.08
N LYS A 160 3.81 -21.09 11.95
CA LYS A 160 4.97 -21.97 11.85
C LYS A 160 4.97 -22.83 10.58
N GLN A 161 3.79 -23.23 10.09
CA GLN A 161 3.64 -23.88 8.78
C GLN A 161 3.93 -22.94 7.60
N GLY A 162 3.94 -21.62 7.80
CA GLY A 162 3.99 -20.62 6.72
C GLY A 162 2.65 -20.46 5.99
N ALA A 163 1.55 -20.94 6.57
CA ALA A 163 0.21 -20.82 5.99
C ALA A 163 -0.38 -19.42 6.26
N LEU A 164 -0.07 -18.84 7.42
CA LEU A 164 -0.49 -17.50 7.83
C LEU A 164 0.70 -16.62 8.16
N HIS A 165 0.60 -15.33 7.83
CA HIS A 165 1.45 -14.29 8.40
C HIS A 165 0.58 -13.09 8.78
N LEU A 166 0.61 -12.71 10.06
CA LEU A 166 -0.13 -11.57 10.60
C LEU A 166 0.40 -10.19 10.15
N GLY A 167 1.22 -10.15 9.09
CA GLY A 167 1.70 -8.94 8.45
C GLY A 167 2.31 -7.90 9.40
N GLY A 168 2.08 -6.63 9.07
CA GLY A 168 2.39 -5.50 9.94
C GLY A 168 1.30 -5.19 10.97
N ILE A 169 0.10 -5.80 10.86
CA ILE A 169 -1.01 -5.51 11.77
C ILE A 169 -0.76 -6.03 13.19
N SER A 170 0.21 -6.93 13.39
CA SER A 170 0.58 -7.40 14.73
C SER A 170 1.70 -6.59 15.41
N MET A 171 2.29 -5.58 14.74
CA MET A 171 3.51 -4.90 15.20
C MET A 171 3.59 -3.41 14.84
N SER A 172 2.60 -2.88 14.13
CA SER A 172 2.53 -1.47 13.71
C SER A 172 1.09 -0.99 13.73
N GLY A 173 0.90 0.33 13.78
CA GLY A 173 -0.40 0.93 13.52
C GLY A 173 -0.90 0.63 12.11
N ASP A 174 -2.17 0.91 11.87
CA ASP A 174 -2.85 0.50 10.65
C ASP A 174 -2.47 1.37 9.46
N GLY A 175 -2.72 2.68 9.55
CA GLY A 175 -2.75 3.55 8.37
C GLY A 175 -3.86 3.12 7.41
N HIS A 176 -3.58 3.06 6.10
CA HIS A 176 -4.57 2.63 5.08
C HIS A 176 -5.85 3.48 5.13
N ILE A 177 -5.69 4.80 5.11
CA ILE A 177 -6.80 5.76 5.18
C ILE A 177 -6.56 6.94 4.24
N VAL A 178 -7.67 7.61 3.90
CA VAL A 178 -7.68 8.87 3.16
C VAL A 178 -8.56 9.84 3.96
N PRO A 179 -8.02 10.97 4.44
CA PRO A 179 -8.81 11.97 5.16
C PRO A 179 -9.92 12.59 4.30
N ASP A 180 -10.93 13.17 4.95
CA ASP A 180 -11.89 14.08 4.33
C ASP A 180 -11.20 15.42 4.03
N HIS A 181 -10.49 15.46 2.91
CA HIS A 181 -9.78 16.64 2.43
C HIS A 181 -10.72 17.84 2.16
N PRO A 182 -11.90 17.69 1.53
CA PRO A 182 -12.86 18.78 1.41
C PRO A 182 -13.23 19.43 2.76
N MET A 183 -13.56 18.63 3.77
CA MET A 183 -13.86 19.13 5.12
C MET A 183 -12.66 19.85 5.74
N LEU A 184 -11.49 19.23 5.67
CA LEU A 184 -10.23 19.77 6.19
C LEU A 184 -9.91 21.15 5.57
N LEU A 185 -9.87 21.23 4.23
CA LEU A 185 -9.49 22.44 3.51
C LEU A 185 -10.53 23.55 3.69
N GLY A 186 -11.81 23.20 3.80
CA GLY A 186 -12.91 24.15 3.98
C GLY A 186 -13.08 24.69 5.40
N ARG A 187 -12.55 24.01 6.43
CA ARG A 187 -12.75 24.40 7.84
C ARG A 187 -11.47 24.80 8.57
N GLY A 188 -10.34 24.15 8.27
CA GLY A 188 -9.13 24.21 9.09
C GLY A 188 -9.27 23.51 10.44
N PHE A 189 -8.16 23.41 11.17
CA PHE A 189 -8.09 22.75 12.48
C PHE A 189 -8.75 23.57 13.59
N ARG A 190 -8.72 24.91 13.54
CA ARG A 190 -9.34 25.74 14.60
C ARG A 190 -10.82 25.43 14.78
N SER A 191 -11.56 25.32 13.67
CA SER A 191 -12.98 24.95 13.69
C SER A 191 -13.22 23.56 14.31
N LEU A 192 -12.34 22.60 14.02
CA LEU A 192 -12.45 21.24 14.58
C LEU A 192 -12.11 21.19 16.07
N ILE A 193 -11.13 21.98 16.52
CA ILE A 193 -10.79 22.14 17.94
C ILE A 193 -11.99 22.73 18.70
N GLU A 194 -12.60 23.79 18.17
CA GLU A 194 -13.78 24.41 18.79
C GLU A 194 -14.96 23.44 18.86
N GLU A 195 -15.18 22.63 17.81
CA GLU A 195 -16.18 21.57 17.81
C GLU A 195 -15.89 20.51 18.87
N ALA A 196 -14.65 20.04 18.97
CA ALA A 196 -14.22 19.05 19.97
C ALA A 196 -14.42 19.58 21.39
N ASP A 197 -14.00 20.81 21.68
CA ASP A 197 -14.17 21.43 23.00
C ASP A 197 -15.64 21.66 23.35
N ALA A 198 -16.45 22.11 22.39
CA ALA A 198 -17.89 22.24 22.56
C ALA A 198 -18.55 20.89 22.89
N LYS A 199 -18.21 19.82 22.14
CA LYS A 199 -18.72 18.47 22.41
C LYS A 199 -18.26 17.95 23.77
N LYS A 200 -16.97 18.10 24.10
CA LYS A 200 -16.39 17.73 25.41
C LYS A 200 -17.14 18.37 26.58
N SER A 201 -17.69 19.59 26.42
CA SER A 201 -18.42 20.29 27.49
C SER A 201 -19.79 19.68 27.83
N ARG A 202 -20.32 18.78 26.99
CA ARG A 202 -21.60 18.11 27.22
C ARG A 202 -21.58 17.23 28.46
N MET A 203 -22.71 17.16 29.17
CA MET A 203 -22.85 16.39 30.42
C MET A 203 -23.22 14.92 30.20
N ASP A 204 -23.72 14.56 29.02
CA ASP A 204 -24.25 13.23 28.67
C ASP A 204 -23.21 12.28 28.04
N LEU A 205 -21.94 12.67 27.98
CA LEU A 205 -20.87 11.87 27.39
C LEU A 205 -20.41 10.73 28.29
N THR A 206 -20.06 9.59 27.69
CA THR A 206 -19.26 8.56 28.38
C THR A 206 -17.85 9.08 28.67
N LYS A 207 -17.09 8.33 29.49
CA LYS A 207 -15.69 8.69 29.79
C LYS A 207 -14.82 8.62 28.54
N GLU A 208 -15.07 7.62 27.69
CA GLU A 208 -14.36 7.33 26.45
C GLU A 208 -14.60 8.46 25.43
N GLN A 209 -15.87 8.86 25.24
CA GLN A 209 -16.20 9.98 24.36
C GLN A 209 -15.56 11.29 24.82
N ARG A 210 -15.58 11.56 26.13
CA ARG A 210 -14.93 12.75 26.70
C ARG A 210 -13.42 12.73 26.43
N ALA A 211 -12.77 11.58 26.65
CA ALA A 211 -11.34 11.39 26.39
C ALA A 211 -11.02 11.56 24.91
N TYR A 212 -11.86 11.06 24.00
CA TYR A 212 -11.71 11.27 22.56
C TYR A 212 -11.71 12.75 22.19
N TYR A 213 -12.72 13.52 22.59
CA TYR A 213 -12.78 14.94 22.24
C TYR A 213 -11.63 15.75 22.86
N GLU A 214 -11.22 15.41 24.08
CA GLU A 214 -10.03 16.00 24.69
C GLU A 214 -8.76 15.71 23.86
N ALA A 215 -8.58 14.46 23.46
CA ALA A 215 -7.44 14.02 22.67
C ALA A 215 -7.40 14.71 21.29
N VAL A 216 -8.54 14.86 20.62
CA VAL A 216 -8.65 15.61 19.35
C VAL A 216 -8.21 17.07 19.53
N SER A 217 -8.74 17.77 20.55
CA SER A 217 -8.33 19.16 20.82
C SER A 217 -6.83 19.27 21.07
N ILE A 218 -6.23 18.35 21.83
CA ILE A 218 -4.79 18.36 22.12
C ILE A 218 -3.98 18.13 20.84
N ALA A 219 -4.33 17.11 20.06
CA ALA A 219 -3.58 16.73 18.88
C ALA A 219 -3.60 17.82 17.80
N LEU A 220 -4.77 18.41 17.52
CA LEU A 220 -4.90 19.49 16.55
C LEU A 220 -4.20 20.79 17.00
N ASN A 221 -4.24 21.14 18.29
CA ASN A 221 -3.44 22.27 18.78
C ASN A 221 -1.93 21.99 18.66
N GLY A 222 -1.49 20.76 18.93
CA GLY A 222 -0.10 20.34 18.70
C GLY A 222 0.33 20.51 17.24
N ALA A 223 -0.54 20.14 16.29
CA ALA A 223 -0.31 20.35 14.86
C ALA A 223 -0.19 21.85 14.49
N LEU A 224 -1.07 22.71 14.99
CA LEU A 224 -0.97 24.16 14.75
C LEU A 224 0.31 24.76 15.35
N VAL A 225 0.77 24.26 16.51
CA VAL A 225 2.07 24.65 17.06
C VAL A 225 3.20 24.22 16.13
N PHE A 226 3.17 22.99 15.61
CA PHE A 226 4.18 22.51 14.67
C PHE A 226 4.34 23.42 13.45
N PHE A 227 3.23 23.82 12.83
CA PHE A 227 3.23 24.67 11.64
C PHE A 227 3.90 26.02 11.93
N LYS A 228 3.50 26.67 13.03
CA LYS A 228 4.04 27.97 13.44
C LYS A 228 5.53 27.93 13.77
N ARG A 229 6.12 26.77 14.09
CA ARG A 229 7.57 26.65 14.30
C ARG A 229 8.37 26.88 13.02
N TYR A 230 7.80 26.63 11.84
CA TYR A 230 8.48 26.88 10.57
C TYR A 230 8.57 28.38 10.24
N GLY A 231 7.65 29.21 10.71
CA GLY A 231 7.66 30.66 10.45
C GLY A 231 8.99 31.33 10.84
N PRO A 232 9.48 31.19 12.09
CA PRO A 232 10.79 31.70 12.49
C PRO A 232 11.96 31.10 11.71
N LEU A 233 11.91 29.80 11.39
CA LEU A 233 12.97 29.12 10.62
C LEU A 233 13.07 29.68 9.19
N LEU A 234 11.94 29.82 8.50
CA LEU A 234 11.86 30.35 7.14
C LEU A 234 12.38 31.78 7.07
N ARG A 235 12.02 32.62 8.05
CA ARG A 235 12.54 34.01 8.18
C ARG A 235 14.04 34.07 8.43
N ASP A 236 14.61 33.07 9.11
CA ASP A 236 16.06 32.99 9.30
C ASP A 236 16.77 32.66 7.98
N MET A 237 16.20 31.75 7.19
CA MET A 237 16.71 31.35 5.87
C MET A 237 16.68 32.50 4.84
N GLU A 238 15.84 33.52 5.03
CA GLU A 238 15.77 34.69 4.14
C GLU A 238 17.07 35.49 4.07
N LYS A 239 17.88 35.50 5.15
CA LYS A 239 19.00 36.44 5.33
C LYS A 239 20.08 36.34 4.25
N ASP A 240 20.31 35.14 3.72
CA ASP A 240 21.34 34.85 2.71
C ASP A 240 20.73 34.41 1.37
N ALA A 241 19.42 34.60 1.18
CA ALA A 241 18.69 34.13 0.01
C ALA A 241 18.78 35.09 -1.19
N SER A 242 18.69 34.54 -2.41
CA SER A 242 18.47 35.35 -3.61
C SER A 242 17.11 36.07 -3.55
N PRO A 243 16.90 37.21 -4.25
CA PRO A 243 15.62 37.94 -4.18
C PRO A 243 14.38 37.09 -4.50
N LYS A 244 14.47 36.17 -5.47
CA LYS A 244 13.38 35.23 -5.79
C LYS A 244 13.12 34.29 -4.61
N ARG A 245 14.17 33.69 -4.04
CA ARG A 245 14.04 32.76 -2.92
C ARG A 245 13.58 33.45 -1.64
N GLN A 246 14.02 34.69 -1.41
CA GLN A 246 13.56 35.51 -0.29
C GLN A 246 12.05 35.72 -0.33
N ALA A 247 11.49 36.10 -1.48
CA ALA A 247 10.04 36.28 -1.63
C ALA A 247 9.26 34.97 -1.43
N GLU A 248 9.81 33.84 -1.87
CA GLU A 248 9.22 32.52 -1.61
C GLU A 248 9.24 32.16 -0.12
N LEU A 249 10.36 32.37 0.57
CA LEU A 249 10.51 32.11 2.01
C LEU A 249 9.60 33.00 2.85
N GLU A 250 9.46 34.28 2.48
CA GLU A 250 8.53 35.21 3.12
C GLU A 250 7.07 34.72 2.98
N ALA A 251 6.69 34.29 1.78
CA ALA A 251 5.36 33.72 1.54
C ALA A 251 5.12 32.42 2.33
N MET A 252 6.12 31.52 2.37
CA MET A 252 6.06 30.29 3.17
C MET A 252 5.99 30.61 4.67
N ALA A 253 6.71 31.63 5.16
CA ALA A 253 6.68 32.01 6.57
C ALA A 253 5.31 32.58 6.98
N ALA A 254 4.70 33.41 6.12
CA ALA A 254 3.34 33.91 6.32
C ALA A 254 2.31 32.77 6.31
N MET A 255 2.48 31.79 5.42
CA MET A 255 1.66 30.58 5.39
C MET A 255 1.81 29.78 6.68
N ALA A 256 3.04 29.49 7.13
CA ALA A 256 3.32 28.73 8.35
C ALA A 256 2.69 29.33 9.61
N ASP A 257 2.58 30.66 9.71
CA ASP A 257 1.96 31.33 10.85
C ASP A 257 0.43 31.09 10.95
N THR A 258 -0.23 30.76 9.83
CA THR A 258 -1.70 30.71 9.73
C THR A 258 -2.25 29.42 9.13
N LEU A 259 -1.40 28.51 8.66
CA LEU A 259 -1.79 27.26 8.01
C LEU A 259 -2.80 26.48 8.87
N LEU A 260 -3.98 26.22 8.30
CA LEU A 260 -5.08 25.50 8.94
C LEU A 260 -5.61 26.13 10.26
N GLU A 261 -5.27 27.38 10.59
CA GLU A 261 -6.03 28.15 11.60
C GLU A 261 -7.44 28.49 11.10
N GLY A 262 -7.70 28.38 9.81
CA GLY A 262 -9.01 28.50 9.19
C GLY A 262 -9.05 27.79 7.84
N PRO A 263 -10.05 28.10 7.00
CA PRO A 263 -10.12 27.57 5.65
C PRO A 263 -8.87 27.94 4.84
N VAL A 264 -8.40 27.03 4.00
CA VAL A 264 -7.26 27.25 3.10
C VAL A 264 -7.60 28.33 2.06
N GLN A 265 -6.67 29.25 1.80
CA GLN A 265 -6.92 30.45 1.01
C GLN A 265 -6.40 30.40 -0.43
N SER A 266 -5.42 29.54 -0.73
CA SER A 266 -4.78 29.45 -2.05
C SER A 266 -4.47 28.00 -2.44
N PHE A 267 -4.20 27.77 -3.73
CA PHE A 267 -3.76 26.47 -4.23
C PHE A 267 -2.41 26.05 -3.63
N TRP A 268 -1.48 26.99 -3.45
CA TRP A 268 -0.19 26.70 -2.79
C TRP A 268 -0.40 26.26 -1.35
N GLU A 269 -1.19 27.00 -0.58
CA GLU A 269 -1.52 26.63 0.80
C GLU A 269 -2.26 25.29 0.88
N GLY A 270 -3.08 24.95 -0.12
CA GLY A 270 -3.74 23.63 -0.17
C GLY A 270 -2.74 22.49 -0.41
N CYS A 271 -1.75 22.66 -1.29
CA CYS A 271 -0.66 21.70 -1.47
C CYS A 271 0.14 21.49 -0.18
N GLU A 272 0.44 22.58 0.54
CA GLU A 272 1.11 22.53 1.85
C GLU A 272 0.24 21.81 2.88
N ALA A 273 -1.05 22.16 2.98
CA ALA A 273 -1.97 21.59 3.96
C ALA A 273 -2.11 20.07 3.80
N VAL A 274 -2.27 19.56 2.57
CA VAL A 274 -2.39 18.12 2.35
C VAL A 274 -1.06 17.38 2.57
N TYR A 275 0.09 18.01 2.26
CA TYR A 275 1.40 17.47 2.61
C TYR A 275 1.56 17.35 4.12
N MET A 276 1.28 18.43 4.85
CA MET A 276 1.43 18.48 6.31
C MET A 276 0.50 17.52 7.02
N VAL A 277 -0.75 17.35 6.55
CA VAL A 277 -1.67 16.36 7.13
C VAL A 277 -1.16 14.94 6.88
N HIS A 278 -0.72 14.62 5.66
CA HIS A 278 -0.13 13.32 5.34
C HIS A 278 1.10 13.02 6.23
N LEU A 279 1.99 14.00 6.37
CA LEU A 279 3.16 13.96 7.25
C LEU A 279 2.77 13.70 8.72
N LEU A 280 1.79 14.44 9.24
CA LEU A 280 1.35 14.35 10.63
C LEU A 280 0.74 12.99 10.96
N GLN A 281 -0.01 12.37 10.04
CA GLN A 281 -0.50 11.00 10.20
C GLN A 281 0.67 10.01 10.39
N MET A 282 1.76 10.19 9.63
CA MET A 282 2.98 9.38 9.75
C MET A 282 3.88 9.74 10.95
N ILE A 283 3.54 10.76 11.74
CA ILE A 283 4.18 11.06 13.02
C ILE A 283 3.33 10.53 14.17
N GLU A 284 2.00 10.60 14.07
CA GLU A 284 1.05 10.06 15.05
C GLU A 284 1.19 8.54 15.16
N SER A 285 1.19 7.84 14.02
CA SER A 285 1.25 6.39 13.93
C SER A 285 2.27 5.93 12.89
N ASN A 286 2.85 4.74 13.09
CA ASN A 286 3.71 4.12 12.09
C ASN A 286 2.93 3.28 11.08
N GLY A 287 1.61 3.44 10.98
CA GLY A 287 0.85 3.01 9.81
C GLY A 287 1.51 3.43 8.49
N HIS A 288 1.13 2.77 7.40
CA HIS A 288 1.51 3.19 6.05
C HIS A 288 0.26 3.25 5.18
N SER A 289 0.38 3.55 3.89
CA SER A 289 -0.78 3.76 3.01
C SER A 289 -1.70 4.88 3.50
N PHE A 290 -1.14 5.91 4.15
CA PHE A 290 -1.82 7.20 4.27
C PHE A 290 -1.84 7.82 2.88
N CYS A 291 -3.01 8.16 2.37
CA CYS A 291 -3.15 8.51 0.95
C CYS A 291 -3.74 9.90 0.76
N TYR A 292 -3.36 10.54 -0.33
CA TYR A 292 -3.92 11.82 -0.78
C TYR A 292 -5.30 11.62 -1.42
N GLY A 293 -5.56 10.46 -2.02
CA GLY A 293 -6.83 10.20 -2.70
C GLY A 293 -7.00 11.06 -3.95
N ARG A 294 -8.22 11.57 -4.19
CA ARG A 294 -8.64 12.25 -5.44
C ARG A 294 -8.15 13.70 -5.53
N PHE A 295 -6.83 13.89 -5.57
CA PHE A 295 -6.18 15.20 -5.52
C PHE A 295 -6.72 16.20 -6.55
N ASP A 296 -6.95 15.73 -7.78
CA ASP A 296 -7.46 16.58 -8.85
C ASP A 296 -8.90 17.05 -8.66
N GLN A 297 -9.68 16.43 -7.78
CA GLN A 297 -11.06 16.82 -7.50
C GLN A 297 -11.15 17.82 -6.35
N TYR A 298 -10.62 17.49 -5.17
CA TYR A 298 -10.79 18.36 -4.00
C TYR A 298 -9.92 19.63 -4.04
N MET A 299 -8.90 19.67 -4.90
CA MET A 299 -8.07 20.86 -5.11
C MET A 299 -8.58 21.77 -6.23
N LEU A 300 -9.58 21.33 -7.01
CA LEU A 300 -10.00 22.01 -8.24
C LEU A 300 -10.49 23.43 -7.97
N ASP A 301 -11.34 23.62 -6.95
CA ASP A 301 -11.89 24.94 -6.62
C ASP A 301 -10.79 25.94 -6.22
N LEU A 302 -9.78 25.50 -5.46
CA LEU A 302 -8.62 26.33 -5.09
C LEU A 302 -7.79 26.67 -6.33
N TYR A 303 -7.56 25.69 -7.19
CA TYR A 303 -6.83 25.89 -8.44
C TYR A 303 -7.54 26.89 -9.36
N GLU A 304 -8.83 26.73 -9.61
CA GLU A 304 -9.61 27.61 -10.50
C GLU A 304 -9.70 29.04 -9.95
N LYS A 305 -9.88 29.18 -8.64
CA LYS A 305 -9.83 30.48 -7.95
C LYS A 305 -8.50 31.20 -8.19
N ASP A 306 -7.39 30.52 -7.98
CA ASP A 306 -6.06 31.12 -8.12
C ASP A 306 -5.69 31.35 -9.59
N ARG A 307 -6.12 30.47 -10.50
CA ARG A 307 -5.99 30.66 -11.96
C ARG A 307 -6.68 31.95 -12.41
N ALA A 308 -7.86 32.25 -11.86
CA ALA A 308 -8.56 33.51 -12.11
C ALA A 308 -7.84 34.74 -11.53
N GLN A 309 -6.97 34.54 -10.54
CA GLN A 309 -6.14 35.58 -9.91
C GLN A 309 -4.72 35.68 -10.48
N GLY A 310 -4.39 34.87 -11.49
CA GLY A 310 -3.12 34.96 -12.22
C GLY A 310 -2.09 33.87 -11.93
N LEU A 311 -2.40 32.84 -11.12
CA LEU A 311 -1.56 31.65 -11.00
C LEU A 311 -1.35 31.03 -12.39
N SER A 312 -0.13 30.78 -12.83
CA SER A 312 0.13 30.13 -14.13
C SER A 312 0.05 28.59 -14.04
N LYS A 313 -0.10 27.91 -15.18
CA LYS A 313 -0.08 26.42 -15.20
C LYS A 313 1.31 25.90 -14.84
N GLU A 314 2.33 26.62 -15.26
CA GLU A 314 3.74 26.44 -14.95
C GLU A 314 3.98 26.44 -13.43
N ARG A 315 3.48 27.47 -12.73
CA ARG A 315 3.62 27.55 -11.28
C ARG A 315 2.81 26.46 -10.56
N ALA A 316 1.60 26.15 -11.03
CA ALA A 316 0.81 25.06 -10.45
C ALA A 316 1.51 23.70 -10.62
N LEU A 317 2.08 23.43 -11.80
CA LEU A 317 2.88 22.23 -12.06
C LEU A 317 4.08 22.13 -11.12
N GLU A 318 4.80 23.23 -10.91
CA GLU A 318 5.93 23.28 -9.97
C GLU A 318 5.48 22.92 -8.55
N LEU A 319 4.39 23.52 -8.05
CA LEU A 319 3.87 23.25 -6.71
C LEU A 319 3.47 21.79 -6.51
N ILE A 320 2.77 21.18 -7.49
CA ILE A 320 2.41 19.75 -7.46
C ILE A 320 3.68 18.89 -7.49
N THR A 321 4.66 19.24 -8.31
CA THR A 321 5.93 18.50 -8.41
C THR A 321 6.70 18.56 -7.09
N HIS A 322 6.70 19.70 -6.40
CA HIS A 322 7.33 19.85 -5.09
C HIS A 322 6.62 19.03 -4.00
N LEU A 323 5.28 18.99 -4.00
CA LEU A 323 4.52 18.07 -3.14
C LEU A 323 4.96 16.62 -3.35
N PHE A 324 5.07 16.18 -4.61
CA PHE A 324 5.44 14.80 -4.94
C PHE A 324 6.88 14.47 -4.53
N LEU A 325 7.81 15.39 -4.79
CA LEU A 325 9.22 15.25 -4.40
C LEU A 325 9.37 15.22 -2.88
N MET A 326 8.65 16.07 -2.13
CA MET A 326 8.73 16.09 -0.68
C MET A 326 8.12 14.83 -0.06
N ASN A 327 7.14 14.19 -0.69
CA ASN A 327 6.62 12.90 -0.23
C ASN A 327 7.72 11.81 -0.20
N SER A 328 8.70 11.90 -1.10
CA SER A 328 9.88 11.00 -1.10
C SER A 328 10.86 11.25 0.06
N SER A 329 10.68 12.29 0.88
CA SER A 329 11.54 12.56 2.04
C SER A 329 11.20 11.71 3.28
N HIS A 330 10.02 11.10 3.28
CA HIS A 330 9.49 10.28 4.38
C HIS A 330 10.03 8.84 4.34
N ASN A 331 10.08 8.15 5.49
CA ASN A 331 10.50 6.76 5.55
C ASN A 331 9.84 5.99 6.73
N LYS A 332 9.81 4.66 6.63
CA LYS A 332 9.31 3.74 7.67
C LYS A 332 10.26 2.56 7.81
N VAL A 333 10.70 2.29 9.03
CA VAL A 333 11.45 1.08 9.36
C VAL A 333 10.49 -0.06 9.71
N ARG A 334 10.81 -1.28 9.25
CA ARG A 334 10.08 -2.53 9.52
C ARG A 334 11.05 -3.57 10.09
N PRO A 335 10.59 -4.56 10.88
CA PRO A 335 11.42 -5.71 11.27
C PRO A 335 11.89 -6.46 10.02
N TYR A 336 13.12 -6.98 10.02
CA TYR A 336 13.71 -7.60 8.82
C TYR A 336 12.89 -8.79 8.30
N GLY A 337 12.28 -9.55 9.20
CA GLY A 337 11.34 -10.62 8.84
C GLY A 337 10.17 -10.12 7.99
N HIS A 338 9.61 -8.95 8.33
CA HIS A 338 8.51 -8.33 7.59
C HIS A 338 9.00 -7.50 6.39
N THR A 339 10.21 -6.92 6.41
CA THR A 339 10.81 -6.22 5.26
C THR A 339 10.77 -7.05 3.99
N ARG A 340 10.98 -8.37 4.09
CA ARG A 340 10.91 -9.30 2.95
C ARG A 340 9.54 -9.27 2.24
N PHE A 341 8.48 -8.95 2.98
CA PHE A 341 7.11 -8.84 2.49
C PHE A 341 6.77 -7.41 1.99
N SER A 342 7.59 -6.39 2.29
CA SER A 342 7.38 -4.98 1.92
C SER A 342 8.71 -4.29 1.57
N GLN A 343 9.29 -4.61 0.41
CA GLN A 343 10.65 -4.17 0.04
C GLN A 343 10.68 -2.85 -0.74
N GLY A 344 11.78 -2.09 -0.62
CA GLY A 344 12.04 -0.90 -1.43
C GLY A 344 11.65 0.41 -0.77
N TYR A 345 11.61 0.46 0.57
CA TYR A 345 11.15 1.60 1.38
C TYR A 345 9.76 2.15 1.04
N PRO A 346 8.75 1.32 0.71
CA PRO A 346 7.46 1.87 0.30
C PRO A 346 6.72 2.50 1.48
N LEU A 347 6.04 3.61 1.21
CA LEU A 347 5.00 4.16 2.09
C LEU A 347 3.61 3.96 1.50
N TYR A 348 3.54 3.70 0.19
CA TYR A 348 2.30 3.44 -0.53
C TYR A 348 1.36 4.66 -0.51
N SER A 349 1.91 5.88 -0.51
CA SER A 349 1.11 7.10 -0.41
C SER A 349 0.38 7.36 -1.73
N ASN A 350 -0.82 6.80 -1.88
CA ASN A 350 -1.54 6.84 -3.14
C ASN A 350 -2.10 8.25 -3.43
N LEU A 351 -1.93 8.68 -4.68
CA LEU A 351 -2.59 9.84 -5.24
C LEU A 351 -3.22 9.44 -6.57
N VAL A 352 -4.51 9.71 -6.72
CA VAL A 352 -5.28 9.32 -7.90
C VAL A 352 -5.92 10.53 -8.58
N VAL A 353 -6.03 10.44 -9.90
CA VAL A 353 -6.71 11.43 -10.74
C VAL A 353 -7.73 10.78 -11.66
N GLY A 354 -8.59 11.59 -12.27
CA GLY A 354 -9.61 11.16 -13.23
C GLY A 354 -10.79 10.42 -12.58
N GLY A 355 -11.42 9.55 -13.37
CA GLY A 355 -12.57 8.76 -12.97
C GLY A 355 -13.89 9.53 -12.89
N LEU A 356 -14.99 8.83 -12.62
CA LEU A 356 -16.31 9.44 -12.46
C LEU A 356 -16.43 10.28 -11.18
N ARG A 357 -17.22 11.35 -11.23
CA ARG A 357 -17.68 12.12 -10.07
C ARG A 357 -18.91 11.45 -9.42
N PRO A 358 -19.32 11.86 -8.20
CA PRO A 358 -20.52 11.32 -7.55
C PRO A 358 -21.79 11.38 -8.43
N ASP A 359 -21.92 12.43 -9.25
CA ASP A 359 -23.05 12.61 -10.18
C ASP A 359 -22.99 11.68 -11.42
N GLY A 360 -21.88 10.98 -11.63
CA GLY A 360 -21.68 10.06 -12.76
C GLY A 360 -21.12 10.70 -14.02
N VAL A 361 -20.72 11.97 -13.97
CA VAL A 361 -20.00 12.65 -15.06
C VAL A 361 -18.51 12.38 -14.94
N ASP A 362 -17.79 12.35 -16.06
CA ASP A 362 -16.32 12.26 -16.07
C ASP A 362 -15.69 13.43 -15.27
N GLY A 363 -14.75 13.09 -14.38
CA GLY A 363 -14.08 14.03 -13.48
C GLY A 363 -12.79 14.63 -14.03
N THR A 364 -12.42 14.36 -15.28
CA THR A 364 -11.19 14.89 -15.86
C THR A 364 -11.19 16.41 -15.87
N ASN A 365 -10.10 17.01 -15.39
CA ASN A 365 -9.91 18.46 -15.38
C ASN A 365 -8.42 18.82 -15.58
N ASP A 366 -8.09 20.11 -15.55
CA ASP A 366 -6.72 20.60 -15.76
C ASP A 366 -5.71 19.99 -14.76
N LEU A 367 -6.09 19.75 -13.51
CA LEU A 367 -5.22 19.12 -12.51
C LEU A 367 -4.94 17.65 -12.83
N SER A 368 -5.87 16.93 -13.46
CA SER A 368 -5.63 15.55 -13.88
C SER A 368 -4.43 15.45 -14.83
N TYR A 369 -4.30 16.40 -15.77
CA TYR A 369 -3.15 16.49 -16.68
C TYR A 369 -1.88 16.95 -15.96
N LEU A 370 -1.97 18.00 -15.13
CA LEU A 370 -0.83 18.55 -14.42
C LEU A 370 -0.22 17.54 -13.44
N CYS A 371 -1.01 16.67 -12.81
CA CYS A 371 -0.49 15.60 -11.96
C CYS A 371 0.27 14.53 -12.74
N ILE A 372 -0.18 14.15 -13.95
CA ILE A 372 0.58 13.20 -14.80
C ILE A 372 1.92 13.83 -15.22
N GLU A 373 1.92 15.12 -15.57
CA GLU A 373 3.14 15.87 -15.90
C GLU A 373 4.06 16.04 -14.68
N ALA A 374 3.50 16.31 -13.49
CA ALA A 374 4.27 16.38 -12.25
C ALA A 374 4.93 15.04 -11.96
N MET A 375 4.21 13.92 -12.11
CA MET A 375 4.79 12.59 -11.94
C MET A 375 5.93 12.31 -12.93
N HIS A 376 5.85 12.81 -14.16
CA HIS A 376 6.96 12.75 -15.11
C HIS A 376 8.19 13.54 -14.62
N LEU A 377 8.00 14.73 -14.06
CA LEU A 377 9.08 15.55 -13.52
C LEU A 377 9.66 15.00 -12.22
N THR A 378 8.83 14.38 -11.38
CA THR A 378 9.24 13.73 -10.14
C THR A 378 10.07 12.49 -10.45
N ALA A 379 9.58 11.57 -11.30
CA ALA A 379 10.29 10.33 -11.68
C ALA A 379 10.91 9.56 -10.49
N LEU A 380 10.17 9.46 -9.38
CA LEU A 380 10.53 8.69 -8.18
C LEU A 380 9.45 7.63 -7.89
N ALA A 381 9.67 6.82 -6.87
CA ALA A 381 8.74 5.77 -6.43
C ALA A 381 7.48 6.31 -5.74
N GLU A 382 7.49 7.55 -5.28
CA GLU A 382 6.43 8.18 -4.49
C GLU A 382 6.07 9.56 -5.08
N PRO A 383 4.80 10.00 -5.02
CA PRO A 383 3.63 9.27 -4.53
C PRO A 383 3.30 8.06 -5.42
N ASN A 384 2.60 7.07 -4.87
CA ASN A 384 2.10 5.95 -5.66
C ASN A 384 0.95 6.42 -6.58
N PHE A 385 1.30 6.80 -7.80
CA PHE A 385 0.40 7.54 -8.68
C PHE A 385 -0.54 6.64 -9.50
N SER A 386 -1.82 7.01 -9.54
CA SER A 386 -2.89 6.24 -10.17
C SER A 386 -3.81 7.08 -11.05
N LEU A 387 -4.45 6.43 -12.03
CA LEU A 387 -5.50 6.99 -12.88
C LEU A 387 -6.74 6.09 -12.79
N ARG A 388 -7.87 6.68 -12.42
CA ARG A 388 -9.19 6.07 -12.61
C ARG A 388 -9.68 6.36 -14.03
N TYR A 389 -10.20 5.34 -14.70
CA TYR A 389 -10.65 5.46 -16.08
C TYR A 389 -11.90 4.60 -16.36
N ASN A 390 -12.65 5.03 -17.36
CA ASN A 390 -13.94 4.47 -17.76
C ASN A 390 -14.20 4.75 -19.25
N GLY A 391 -15.37 4.33 -19.75
CA GLY A 391 -15.75 4.53 -21.16
C GLY A 391 -15.92 5.99 -21.61
N GLN A 392 -16.00 6.96 -20.69
CA GLN A 392 -16.10 8.40 -20.93
C GLN A 392 -14.76 9.14 -20.78
N THR A 393 -13.70 8.47 -20.31
CA THR A 393 -12.39 9.10 -20.12
C THR A 393 -11.86 9.68 -21.43
N PRO A 394 -11.39 10.94 -21.45
CA PRO A 394 -10.85 11.57 -22.64
C PRO A 394 -9.66 10.80 -23.24
N ASP A 395 -9.67 10.68 -24.57
CA ASP A 395 -8.65 9.93 -25.32
C ASP A 395 -7.24 10.51 -25.16
N ASP A 396 -7.14 11.83 -25.03
CA ASP A 396 -5.88 12.56 -24.81
C ASP A 396 -5.33 12.37 -23.39
N LEU A 397 -6.18 12.30 -22.36
CA LEU A 397 -5.75 11.92 -21.02
C LEU A 397 -5.21 10.48 -20.99
N LEU A 398 -5.92 9.54 -21.60
CA LEU A 398 -5.48 8.15 -21.67
C LEU A 398 -4.18 8.00 -22.47
N ALA A 399 -4.03 8.77 -23.55
CA ALA A 399 -2.78 8.85 -24.31
C ALA A 399 -1.63 9.46 -23.47
N LEU A 400 -1.89 10.49 -22.66
CA LEU A 400 -0.89 11.07 -21.76
C LEU A 400 -0.44 10.06 -20.69
N ALA A 401 -1.37 9.31 -20.08
CA ALA A 401 -1.04 8.24 -19.14
C ALA A 401 -0.19 7.15 -19.80
N ALA A 402 -0.55 6.74 -21.03
CA ALA A 402 0.25 5.80 -21.82
C ALA A 402 1.66 6.34 -22.13
N ARG A 403 1.80 7.65 -22.40
CA ARG A 403 3.11 8.30 -22.58
C ARG A 403 3.94 8.25 -21.30
N LEU A 404 3.33 8.43 -20.12
CA LEU A 404 4.03 8.32 -18.84
C LEU A 404 4.51 6.87 -18.60
N ILE A 405 3.63 5.89 -18.80
CA ILE A 405 3.95 4.45 -18.67
C ILE A 405 5.14 4.08 -19.57
N ARG A 406 5.14 4.57 -20.82
CA ARG A 406 6.22 4.35 -21.79
C ARG A 406 7.58 4.84 -21.32
N THR A 407 7.65 5.81 -20.39
CA THR A 407 8.94 6.27 -19.85
C THR A 407 9.65 5.22 -19.00
N GLY A 408 8.93 4.18 -18.56
CA GLY A 408 9.46 3.14 -17.68
C GLY A 408 9.33 3.44 -16.19
N CYS A 409 8.73 4.56 -15.79
CA CYS A 409 8.55 4.92 -14.37
C CYS A 409 7.54 4.04 -13.60
N GLY A 410 6.84 3.13 -14.30
CA GLY A 410 5.88 2.20 -13.72
C GLY A 410 4.52 2.78 -13.36
N MET A 411 4.26 4.05 -13.70
CA MET A 411 3.05 4.79 -13.31
C MET A 411 2.38 5.45 -14.53
N PRO A 412 1.07 5.81 -14.46
CA PRO A 412 0.16 5.48 -13.37
C PRO A 412 -0.25 4.00 -13.36
N SER A 413 -0.72 3.51 -12.22
CA SER A 413 -1.63 2.34 -12.18
C SER A 413 -3.01 2.72 -12.70
N LEU A 414 -3.69 1.79 -13.39
CA LEU A 414 -4.97 2.03 -14.03
C LEU A 414 -6.08 1.32 -13.25
N PHE A 415 -7.13 2.04 -12.88
CA PHE A 415 -8.30 1.52 -12.16
C PHE A 415 -9.57 1.68 -12.98
N ASN A 416 -10.24 0.57 -13.27
CA ASN A 416 -11.47 0.58 -14.05
C ASN A 416 -12.68 0.90 -13.16
N ASP A 417 -13.25 2.09 -13.36
CA ASP A 417 -14.39 2.56 -12.56
C ASP A 417 -15.57 1.58 -12.62
N ASP A 418 -15.89 1.04 -13.80
CA ASP A 418 -17.09 0.20 -13.98
C ASP A 418 -17.04 -1.03 -13.05
N THR A 419 -15.87 -1.67 -12.96
CA THR A 419 -15.67 -2.85 -12.11
C THR A 419 -15.56 -2.48 -10.63
N ALA A 420 -14.75 -1.45 -10.30
CA ALA A 420 -14.50 -1.08 -8.91
C ALA A 420 -15.76 -0.52 -8.23
N ILE A 421 -16.53 0.35 -8.93
CA ILE A 421 -17.78 0.91 -8.43
C ILE A 421 -18.79 -0.20 -8.18
N GLN A 422 -18.92 -1.17 -9.10
CA GLN A 422 -19.85 -2.29 -8.93
C GLN A 422 -19.51 -3.08 -7.66
N GLY A 423 -18.24 -3.38 -7.42
CA GLY A 423 -17.82 -4.10 -6.21
C GLY A 423 -18.14 -3.37 -4.92
N LEU A 424 -17.98 -2.04 -4.89
CA LEU A 424 -18.37 -1.23 -3.72
C LEU A 424 -19.89 -1.19 -3.52
N VAL A 425 -20.65 -1.03 -4.60
CA VAL A 425 -22.13 -1.06 -4.55
C VAL A 425 -22.65 -2.41 -4.06
N ASP A 426 -22.03 -3.51 -4.47
CA ASP A 426 -22.42 -4.87 -4.06
C ASP A 426 -22.19 -5.11 -2.56
N LEU A 427 -21.29 -4.35 -1.92
CA LEU A 427 -21.11 -4.33 -0.46
C LEU A 427 -22.18 -3.49 0.27
N GLY A 428 -23.06 -2.81 -0.45
CA GLY A 428 -24.10 -1.95 0.11
C GLY A 428 -23.72 -0.47 0.19
N ILE A 429 -22.60 -0.05 -0.40
CA ILE A 429 -22.18 1.35 -0.40
C ILE A 429 -23.03 2.14 -1.42
N PRO A 430 -23.58 3.31 -1.04
CA PRO A 430 -24.37 4.13 -1.95
C PRO A 430 -23.60 4.47 -3.23
N LEU A 431 -24.28 4.41 -4.38
CA LEU A 431 -23.66 4.61 -5.69
C LEU A 431 -22.87 5.93 -5.82
N ALA A 432 -23.36 7.02 -5.22
CA ALA A 432 -22.66 8.31 -5.23
C ALA A 432 -21.31 8.24 -4.50
N ASP A 433 -21.25 7.52 -3.39
CA ASP A 433 -20.04 7.32 -2.60
C ASP A 433 -19.11 6.32 -3.30
N ALA A 434 -19.66 5.23 -3.84
CA ALA A 434 -18.91 4.26 -4.63
C ALA A 434 -18.26 4.91 -5.87
N ARG A 435 -18.92 5.85 -6.54
CA ARG A 435 -18.33 6.65 -7.64
C ARG A 435 -17.18 7.54 -7.18
N ASP A 436 -17.16 7.94 -5.92
CA ASP A 436 -16.13 8.82 -5.37
C ASP A 436 -14.92 8.08 -4.80
N TYR A 437 -14.85 6.75 -5.00
CA TYR A 437 -13.77 5.95 -4.46
C TYR A 437 -12.37 6.43 -4.86
N CYS A 438 -11.36 6.08 -4.08
CA CYS A 438 -9.97 6.15 -4.49
C CYS A 438 -9.27 4.83 -4.14
N PRO A 439 -8.14 4.55 -4.80
CA PRO A 439 -7.19 3.58 -4.29
C PRO A 439 -6.60 4.07 -2.96
N ILE A 440 -6.52 3.18 -1.99
CA ILE A 440 -5.77 3.34 -0.75
C ILE A 440 -4.52 2.47 -0.94
N GLY A 441 -3.34 2.93 -0.54
CA GLY A 441 -2.12 2.13 -0.63
C GLY A 441 -1.77 1.67 -2.05
N CYS A 442 -2.06 0.40 -2.30
CA CYS A 442 -1.76 -0.31 -3.54
C CYS A 442 -2.94 -0.33 -4.52
N VAL A 443 -3.86 -1.30 -4.37
CA VAL A 443 -4.98 -1.54 -5.29
C VAL A 443 -6.35 -1.61 -4.61
N GLU A 444 -6.35 -1.63 -3.28
CA GLU A 444 -7.53 -1.60 -2.47
C GLU A 444 -8.29 -0.30 -2.66
N THR A 445 -9.62 -0.38 -2.74
CA THR A 445 -10.46 0.80 -2.94
C THR A 445 -11.28 1.10 -1.70
N GLY A 446 -11.42 2.39 -1.42
CA GLY A 446 -12.28 2.90 -0.37
C GLY A 446 -12.82 4.27 -0.73
N VAL A 447 -13.79 4.72 0.04
CA VAL A 447 -14.39 6.04 -0.13
C VAL A 447 -13.63 7.05 0.75
N PRO A 448 -12.98 8.07 0.16
CA PRO A 448 -12.18 9.03 0.90
C PRO A 448 -12.99 9.72 1.99
N GLY A 449 -12.39 9.93 3.15
CA GLY A 449 -13.03 10.58 4.29
C GLY A 449 -14.14 9.77 4.98
N LYS A 450 -14.48 8.57 4.50
CA LYS A 450 -15.61 7.77 5.04
C LYS A 450 -15.22 6.37 5.49
N TYR A 451 -14.10 5.87 4.99
CA TYR A 451 -13.60 4.52 5.31
C TYR A 451 -12.81 4.48 6.61
N GLY A 452 -12.90 3.35 7.30
CA GLY A 452 -11.98 2.95 8.35
C GLY A 452 -10.62 2.50 7.80
N HIS A 453 -9.83 1.91 8.68
CA HIS A 453 -8.51 1.38 8.33
C HIS A 453 -8.58 0.11 7.46
N ARG A 454 -7.52 -0.12 6.70
CA ARG A 454 -7.18 -1.41 6.06
C ARG A 454 -8.30 -2.01 5.22
N ALA A 455 -8.71 -1.28 4.19
CA ALA A 455 -9.48 -1.87 3.08
C ALA A 455 -8.83 -3.16 2.56
N THR A 456 -7.50 -3.27 2.63
CA THR A 456 -6.74 -4.53 2.58
C THR A 456 -5.56 -4.52 3.56
N GLY A 457 -4.75 -5.58 3.55
CA GLY A 457 -3.49 -5.65 4.29
C GLY A 457 -3.67 -6.15 5.73
N MET A 458 -4.75 -6.90 5.98
CA MET A 458 -4.94 -7.70 7.20
C MET A 458 -4.00 -8.93 7.19
N THR A 459 -4.41 -10.06 7.74
CA THR A 459 -3.62 -11.30 7.69
C THR A 459 -3.35 -11.77 6.25
N TYR A 460 -2.13 -12.24 6.00
CA TYR A 460 -1.68 -12.82 4.74
C TYR A 460 -1.93 -14.33 4.78
N VAL A 461 -2.62 -14.87 3.77
CA VAL A 461 -2.97 -16.29 3.66
C VAL A 461 -2.28 -16.90 2.44
N ASN A 462 -1.34 -17.81 2.69
CA ASN A 462 -0.53 -18.45 1.66
C ASN A 462 -1.29 -19.62 1.03
N TRP A 463 -2.07 -19.37 -0.02
CA TRP A 463 -2.84 -20.41 -0.70
C TRP A 463 -1.95 -21.48 -1.35
N GLY A 464 -0.71 -21.14 -1.71
CA GLY A 464 0.29 -22.13 -2.14
C GLY A 464 0.64 -23.14 -1.04
N LYS A 465 0.81 -22.68 0.20
CA LYS A 465 1.02 -23.57 1.36
C LYS A 465 -0.25 -24.34 1.73
N VAL A 466 -1.43 -23.74 1.62
CA VAL A 466 -2.71 -24.44 1.84
C VAL A 466 -2.87 -25.58 0.82
N LEU A 467 -2.52 -25.37 -0.45
CA LEU A 467 -2.49 -26.44 -1.45
C LEU A 467 -1.51 -27.55 -1.04
N GLU A 468 -0.31 -27.22 -0.56
CA GLU A 468 0.64 -28.23 -0.09
C GLU A 468 0.04 -29.07 1.05
N VAL A 469 -0.60 -28.45 2.03
CA VAL A 469 -1.32 -29.16 3.10
C VAL A 469 -2.38 -30.11 2.54
N VAL A 470 -3.10 -29.71 1.48
CA VAL A 470 -4.06 -30.59 0.79
C VAL A 470 -3.38 -31.79 0.13
N LEU A 471 -2.24 -31.58 -0.54
CA LEU A 471 -1.47 -32.64 -1.21
C LEU A 471 -0.93 -33.68 -0.21
N TYR A 472 -0.66 -33.26 1.03
CA TYR A 472 -0.14 -34.10 2.11
C TYR A 472 -1.20 -34.42 3.18
N HIS A 473 -2.48 -34.45 2.79
CA HIS A 473 -3.60 -34.93 3.62
C HIS A 473 -3.68 -34.26 5.01
N GLY A 474 -3.39 -32.96 5.06
CA GLY A 474 -3.46 -32.13 6.27
C GLY A 474 -2.12 -31.91 6.99
N THR A 475 -1.05 -32.60 6.58
CA THR A 475 0.28 -32.49 7.21
C THR A 475 1.17 -31.54 6.42
N ASP A 476 1.76 -30.54 7.07
CA ASP A 476 2.85 -29.76 6.46
C ASP A 476 4.13 -30.61 6.45
N PRO A 477 4.68 -30.98 5.28
CA PRO A 477 5.82 -31.89 5.18
C PRO A 477 7.12 -31.30 5.77
N LYS A 478 7.24 -29.96 5.83
CA LYS A 478 8.43 -29.28 6.37
C LYS A 478 8.49 -29.35 7.90
N THR A 479 7.36 -29.13 8.57
CA THR A 479 7.32 -29.06 10.05
C THR A 479 6.73 -30.30 10.72
N GLY A 480 6.01 -31.15 9.98
CA GLY A 480 5.23 -32.27 10.52
C GLY A 480 3.96 -31.84 11.26
N ILE A 481 3.63 -30.54 11.26
CA ILE A 481 2.42 -30.02 11.91
C ILE A 481 1.20 -30.45 11.10
N ARG A 482 0.21 -31.03 11.80
CA ARG A 482 -1.09 -31.41 11.25
C ARG A 482 -2.20 -30.73 12.05
N LEU A 483 -2.81 -29.69 11.48
CA LEU A 483 -3.90 -28.92 12.09
C LEU A 483 -5.30 -29.38 11.64
N LEU A 484 -5.36 -30.14 10.55
CA LEU A 484 -6.57 -30.59 9.87
C LEU A 484 -6.33 -32.03 9.40
N ASP A 485 -7.37 -32.86 9.43
CA ASP A 485 -7.37 -34.20 8.84
C ASP A 485 -8.17 -34.15 7.54
N LEU A 486 -7.55 -34.56 6.43
CA LEU A 486 -8.15 -34.55 5.09
C LEU A 486 -8.23 -35.97 4.55
N ALA A 487 -9.15 -36.21 3.60
CA ALA A 487 -9.36 -37.52 3.00
C ALA A 487 -8.05 -38.12 2.45
N ASP A 488 -7.79 -39.39 2.76
CA ASP A 488 -6.65 -40.17 2.28
C ASP A 488 -7.12 -41.63 2.05
N PRO A 489 -7.08 -42.17 0.81
CA PRO A 489 -6.61 -41.53 -0.42
C PRO A 489 -7.67 -40.60 -1.07
N TYR A 490 -7.26 -39.82 -2.07
CA TYR A 490 -8.20 -39.15 -2.97
C TYR A 490 -8.60 -40.08 -4.13
N GLU A 491 -9.87 -40.47 -4.20
CA GLU A 491 -10.38 -41.37 -5.26
C GLU A 491 -10.76 -40.63 -6.54
N SER A 492 -11.03 -39.33 -6.44
CA SER A 492 -11.46 -38.48 -7.55
C SER A 492 -10.96 -37.04 -7.43
N TYR A 493 -10.99 -36.28 -8.54
CA TYR A 493 -10.74 -34.84 -8.50
C TYR A 493 -11.72 -34.09 -7.57
N ALA A 494 -12.96 -34.58 -7.44
CA ALA A 494 -13.94 -33.99 -6.54
C ALA A 494 -13.52 -34.12 -5.07
N ASP A 495 -12.78 -35.17 -4.71
CA ASP A 495 -12.21 -35.32 -3.35
C ASP A 495 -11.11 -34.30 -3.09
N VAL A 496 -10.20 -34.10 -4.06
CA VAL A 496 -9.17 -33.06 -3.97
C VAL A 496 -9.78 -31.67 -3.86
N TRP A 497 -10.82 -31.38 -4.66
CA TRP A 497 -11.53 -30.11 -4.59
C TRP A 497 -12.25 -29.90 -3.26
N ARG A 498 -12.87 -30.94 -2.71
CA ARG A 498 -13.49 -30.90 -1.38
C ARG A 498 -12.44 -30.63 -0.30
N ALA A 499 -11.31 -31.33 -0.34
CA ALA A 499 -10.20 -31.12 0.59
C ALA A 499 -9.61 -29.71 0.49
N TRP A 500 -9.50 -29.15 -0.73
CA TRP A 500 -9.15 -27.74 -0.93
C TRP A 500 -10.11 -26.80 -0.21
N LYS A 501 -11.43 -26.98 -0.39
CA LYS A 501 -12.42 -26.12 0.27
C LYS A 501 -12.38 -26.24 1.80
N GLU A 502 -12.17 -27.45 2.33
CA GLU A 502 -12.03 -27.69 3.77
C GLU A 502 -10.77 -27.02 4.33
N ALA A 503 -9.62 -27.14 3.64
CA ALA A 503 -8.39 -26.48 4.06
C ALA A 503 -8.46 -24.96 3.94
N LEU A 504 -8.95 -24.44 2.81
CA LEU A 504 -9.19 -23.02 2.61
C LEU A 504 -10.10 -22.47 3.72
N ALA A 505 -11.14 -23.22 4.08
CA ALA A 505 -12.04 -22.84 5.15
C ALA A 505 -11.32 -22.67 6.48
N PHE A 506 -10.63 -23.72 6.90
CA PHE A 506 -9.91 -23.77 8.17
C PHE A 506 -8.90 -22.62 8.32
N TYR A 507 -8.04 -22.41 7.33
CA TYR A 507 -7.02 -21.36 7.41
C TYR A 507 -7.60 -19.94 7.28
N SER A 508 -8.69 -19.76 6.53
CA SER A 508 -9.38 -18.46 6.48
C SER A 508 -10.03 -18.11 7.82
N ASP A 509 -10.58 -19.11 8.53
CA ASP A 509 -11.16 -18.91 9.87
C ASP A 509 -10.11 -18.51 10.89
N LEU A 510 -8.95 -19.18 10.89
CA LEU A 510 -7.81 -18.80 11.72
C LEU A 510 -7.28 -17.39 11.38
N ALA A 511 -7.32 -17.00 10.12
CA ALA A 511 -6.93 -15.65 9.71
C ALA A 511 -7.91 -14.59 10.23
N VAL A 512 -9.22 -14.85 10.21
CA VAL A 512 -10.22 -13.94 10.81
C VAL A 512 -10.07 -13.86 12.33
N GLU A 513 -9.77 -14.98 12.99
CA GLU A 513 -9.45 -15.00 14.43
C GLU A 513 -8.19 -14.18 14.73
N SER A 514 -7.16 -14.30 13.89
CA SER A 514 -5.93 -13.51 14.00
C SER A 514 -6.20 -12.01 13.85
N ASP A 515 -7.00 -11.64 12.85
CA ASP A 515 -7.40 -10.24 12.60
C ASP A 515 -8.14 -9.66 13.80
N ALA A 516 -9.04 -10.43 14.44
CA ALA A 516 -9.74 -10.01 15.64
C ALA A 516 -8.80 -9.78 16.86
N VAL A 517 -7.80 -10.63 17.06
CA VAL A 517 -6.80 -10.44 18.12
C VAL A 517 -6.01 -9.14 17.90
N CYS A 518 -5.56 -8.91 16.67
CA CYS A 518 -4.82 -7.69 16.33
C CYS A 518 -5.69 -6.44 16.47
N ASP A 519 -6.91 -6.45 15.93
CA ASP A 519 -7.83 -5.31 15.99
C ASP A 519 -8.23 -4.95 17.43
N ALA A 520 -8.45 -5.93 18.30
CA ALA A 520 -8.75 -5.68 19.70
C ALA A 520 -7.61 -4.95 20.43
N SER A 521 -6.35 -5.31 20.11
CA SER A 521 -5.19 -4.60 20.62
C SER A 521 -5.07 -3.19 20.02
N LEU A 522 -5.25 -3.05 18.70
CA LEU A 522 -5.13 -1.76 18.01
C LEU A 522 -6.19 -0.75 18.43
N ALA A 523 -7.38 -1.18 18.87
CA ALA A 523 -8.38 -0.30 19.49
C ALA A 523 -7.83 0.47 20.72
N VAL A 524 -6.78 -0.05 21.37
CA VAL A 524 -6.06 0.64 22.44
C VAL A 524 -4.81 1.33 21.89
N TYR A 525 -3.92 0.58 21.23
CA TYR A 525 -2.58 1.03 20.89
C TYR A 525 -2.52 1.98 19.68
N ASP A 526 -3.44 1.84 18.72
CA ASP A 526 -3.60 2.72 17.56
C ASP A 526 -4.79 3.69 17.74
N ALA A 527 -5.02 4.11 18.98
CA ALA A 527 -5.99 5.16 19.29
C ALA A 527 -5.50 6.53 18.78
N ASP A 528 -5.74 6.79 17.50
CA ASP A 528 -5.24 7.93 16.73
C ASP A 528 -6.28 9.07 16.61
N PRO A 529 -6.34 10.02 17.56
CA PRO A 529 -7.32 11.10 17.54
C PRO A 529 -7.14 12.06 16.36
N PHE A 530 -5.90 12.35 15.93
CA PHE A 530 -5.65 13.26 14.82
C PHE A 530 -6.15 12.64 13.50
N ALA A 531 -5.75 11.42 13.18
CA ALA A 531 -6.24 10.72 11.99
C ALA A 531 -7.77 10.51 12.03
N SER A 532 -8.32 10.10 13.18
CA SER A 532 -9.76 9.80 13.31
C SER A 532 -10.63 11.03 13.12
N CYS A 533 -10.25 12.20 13.64
CA CYS A 533 -11.10 13.40 13.53
C CYS A 533 -11.25 13.94 12.10
N LEU A 534 -10.43 13.44 11.17
CA LEU A 534 -10.48 13.79 9.75
C LEU A 534 -11.30 12.79 8.92
N ILE A 535 -12.02 11.87 9.56
CA ILE A 535 -12.93 10.93 8.92
C ILE A 535 -14.35 11.20 9.41
N ASP A 536 -15.29 11.17 8.47
CA ASP A 536 -16.72 11.32 8.72
C ASP A 536 -17.21 10.30 9.76
N ASN A 537 -18.21 10.70 10.53
CA ASN A 537 -18.78 9.99 11.69
C ASN A 537 -17.94 10.06 12.99
N SER A 538 -16.62 10.19 12.92
CA SER A 538 -15.75 10.05 14.10
C SER A 538 -16.00 11.14 15.15
N MET A 539 -16.06 12.40 14.72
CA MET A 539 -16.42 13.56 15.55
C MET A 539 -17.89 13.55 15.99
N ALA A 540 -18.78 12.88 15.25
CA ALA A 540 -20.18 12.75 15.64
C ALA A 540 -20.36 11.73 16.78
N GLN A 541 -19.66 10.59 16.70
CA GLN A 541 -19.75 9.48 17.65
C GLN A 541 -18.86 9.67 18.88
N GLY A 542 -17.78 10.45 18.77
CA GLY A 542 -16.77 10.57 19.81
C GLY A 542 -15.93 9.31 19.94
N LYS A 543 -15.52 8.74 18.79
CA LYS A 543 -14.84 7.45 18.68
C LYS A 543 -13.70 7.51 17.68
N THR A 544 -12.64 6.74 17.92
CA THR A 544 -11.59 6.49 16.93
C THR A 544 -12.09 5.56 15.82
N LEU A 545 -11.32 5.44 14.74
CA LEU A 545 -11.66 4.53 13.63
C LEU A 545 -11.77 3.07 14.09
N LYS A 546 -10.85 2.59 14.94
CA LYS A 546 -10.89 1.21 15.48
C LYS A 546 -12.04 0.94 16.44
N GLU A 547 -12.64 1.98 17.01
CA GLU A 547 -13.85 1.88 17.83
C GLU A 547 -15.14 1.98 16.99
N GLY A 548 -15.03 2.08 15.66
CA GLY A 548 -16.18 2.24 14.74
C GLY A 548 -16.52 3.69 14.41
N GLY A 549 -15.57 4.61 14.55
CA GLY A 549 -15.72 6.04 14.22
C GLY A 549 -15.76 6.38 12.72
N CYS A 550 -15.81 5.40 11.82
CA CYS A 550 -15.97 5.61 10.39
C CYS A 550 -17.41 5.36 9.92
N ARG A 551 -17.69 5.65 8.66
CA ARG A 551 -18.97 5.32 8.02
C ARG A 551 -18.95 3.93 7.40
N TYR A 552 -17.81 3.51 6.84
CA TYR A 552 -17.63 2.19 6.22
C TYR A 552 -16.39 1.49 6.77
N ASP A 553 -16.57 0.28 7.30
CA ASP A 553 -15.50 -0.58 7.82
C ASP A 553 -15.44 -1.86 6.98
N VAL A 554 -14.85 -1.74 5.80
CA VAL A 554 -14.64 -2.87 4.88
C VAL A 554 -13.18 -3.26 4.96
N VAL A 555 -12.89 -4.53 5.24
CA VAL A 555 -11.52 -5.06 5.34
C VAL A 555 -11.31 -6.27 4.46
N SER A 556 -10.06 -6.61 4.16
CA SER A 556 -9.74 -7.87 3.46
C SER A 556 -8.40 -8.46 3.86
N GLN A 557 -8.35 -9.78 3.85
CA GLN A 557 -7.09 -10.54 3.90
C GLN A 557 -6.34 -10.43 2.58
N SER A 558 -5.03 -10.66 2.63
CA SER A 558 -4.18 -10.76 1.44
C SER A 558 -4.05 -12.23 1.05
N ASN A 559 -4.63 -12.63 -0.08
CA ASN A 559 -4.61 -14.02 -0.55
C ASN A 559 -3.53 -14.22 -1.62
N ILE A 560 -2.61 -15.17 -1.42
CA ILE A 560 -1.39 -15.30 -2.24
C ILE A 560 -1.32 -16.63 -2.97
N GLY A 561 -1.04 -16.60 -4.28
CA GLY A 561 -0.83 -17.79 -5.10
C GLY A 561 -2.05 -18.38 -5.83
N PRO A 562 -3.14 -17.64 -6.12
CA PRO A 562 -4.35 -18.26 -6.68
C PRO A 562 -4.13 -18.92 -8.05
N SER A 563 -3.26 -18.36 -8.90
CA SER A 563 -2.98 -18.93 -10.23
C SER A 563 -2.13 -20.19 -10.13
N VAL A 564 -1.19 -20.25 -9.19
CA VAL A 564 -0.43 -21.48 -8.89
C VAL A 564 -1.38 -22.59 -8.42
N VAL A 565 -2.36 -22.25 -7.56
CA VAL A 565 -3.36 -23.21 -7.10
C VAL A 565 -4.21 -23.73 -8.25
N GLY A 566 -4.82 -22.85 -9.05
CA GLY A 566 -5.68 -23.29 -10.16
C GLY A 566 -4.92 -24.06 -11.25
N ASN A 567 -3.70 -23.63 -11.59
CA ASN A 567 -2.83 -24.38 -12.52
C ASN A 567 -2.48 -25.78 -11.98
N SER A 568 -2.23 -25.90 -10.67
CA SER A 568 -1.93 -27.18 -10.04
C SER A 568 -3.14 -28.11 -10.01
N LEU A 569 -4.32 -27.59 -9.68
CA LEU A 569 -5.58 -28.33 -9.72
C LEU A 569 -5.90 -28.81 -11.14
N MET A 570 -5.63 -27.99 -12.17
CA MET A 570 -5.78 -28.39 -13.57
C MET A 570 -4.86 -29.56 -13.95
N VAL A 571 -3.59 -29.54 -13.50
CA VAL A 571 -2.67 -30.65 -13.72
C VAL A 571 -3.15 -31.93 -13.05
N ILE A 572 -3.58 -31.85 -11.78
CA ILE A 572 -4.12 -33.01 -11.04
C ILE A 572 -5.34 -33.58 -11.77
N LYS A 573 -6.33 -32.73 -12.08
CA LYS A 573 -7.54 -33.13 -12.79
C LYS A 573 -7.21 -33.87 -14.09
N LYS A 574 -6.41 -33.23 -14.95
CA LYS A 574 -6.14 -33.73 -16.30
C LYS A 574 -5.24 -34.97 -16.29
N LEU A 575 -4.10 -34.92 -15.61
CA LEU A 575 -3.09 -35.98 -15.72
C LEU A 575 -3.36 -37.18 -14.80
N VAL A 576 -3.90 -36.93 -13.60
CA VAL A 576 -4.12 -38.00 -12.60
C VAL A 576 -5.48 -38.65 -12.79
N PHE A 577 -6.55 -37.86 -12.93
CA PHE A 577 -7.92 -38.39 -12.90
C PHE A 577 -8.53 -38.60 -14.29
N ASP A 578 -8.43 -37.62 -15.19
CA ASP A 578 -9.07 -37.69 -16.52
C ASP A 578 -8.29 -38.60 -17.49
N GLU A 579 -7.01 -38.29 -17.72
CA GLU A 579 -6.17 -39.01 -18.69
C GLU A 579 -5.40 -40.18 -18.07
N LYS A 580 -5.26 -40.22 -16.73
CA LYS A 580 -4.54 -41.24 -15.96
C LYS A 580 -3.13 -41.54 -16.48
N ARG A 581 -2.42 -40.48 -16.90
CA ARG A 581 -1.06 -40.56 -17.46
C ARG A 581 0.04 -40.56 -16.40
N VAL A 582 -0.32 -40.11 -15.20
CA VAL A 582 0.53 -40.04 -14.01
C VAL A 582 -0.33 -40.50 -12.83
N SER A 583 0.13 -41.45 -12.02
CA SER A 583 -0.58 -41.80 -10.78
C SER A 583 -0.39 -40.73 -9.70
N TRP A 584 -1.23 -40.73 -8.65
CA TRP A 584 -1.04 -39.84 -7.50
C TRP A 584 0.35 -40.02 -6.88
N ASP A 585 0.78 -41.27 -6.66
CA ASP A 585 2.10 -41.60 -6.11
C ASP A 585 3.26 -41.14 -7.01
N GLU A 586 3.12 -41.28 -8.34
CA GLU A 586 4.12 -40.79 -9.29
C GLU A 586 4.24 -39.26 -9.23
N LEU A 587 3.12 -38.55 -9.11
CA LEU A 587 3.10 -37.09 -8.96
C LEU A 587 3.76 -36.69 -7.62
N MET A 588 3.32 -37.25 -6.50
CA MET A 588 3.86 -36.92 -5.17
C MET A 588 5.35 -37.25 -5.05
N THR A 589 5.80 -38.37 -5.63
CA THR A 589 7.23 -38.70 -5.72
C THR A 589 7.99 -37.63 -6.51
N ALA A 590 7.43 -37.17 -7.62
CA ALA A 590 8.07 -36.15 -8.46
C ALA A 590 8.15 -34.78 -7.77
N LEU A 591 7.14 -34.42 -6.97
CA LEU A 591 7.14 -33.21 -6.14
C LEU A 591 8.18 -33.28 -5.01
N ALA A 592 8.23 -34.41 -4.29
CA ALA A 592 9.21 -34.61 -3.21
C ALA A 592 10.67 -34.60 -3.72
N ASP A 593 10.88 -35.10 -4.93
CA ASP A 593 12.17 -35.07 -5.65
C ASP A 593 12.46 -33.71 -6.31
N ASN A 594 11.59 -32.70 -6.12
CA ASN A 594 11.70 -31.37 -6.70
C ASN A 594 12.07 -31.40 -8.20
N TRP A 595 11.44 -32.33 -8.92
CA TRP A 595 11.62 -32.54 -10.37
C TRP A 595 13.04 -32.92 -10.85
N GLN A 596 13.91 -33.46 -9.99
CA GLN A 596 15.34 -33.65 -10.31
C GLN A 596 15.67 -34.93 -11.07
N SER A 597 15.08 -36.08 -10.71
CA SER A 597 15.32 -37.36 -11.37
C SER A 597 14.71 -37.40 -12.77
N GLU A 598 15.20 -38.29 -13.64
CA GLU A 598 14.67 -38.44 -15.01
C GLU A 598 13.18 -38.82 -15.02
N SER A 599 12.73 -39.63 -14.07
CA SER A 599 11.30 -39.94 -13.87
C SER A 599 10.50 -38.69 -13.50
N SER A 600 11.00 -37.87 -12.59
CA SER A 600 10.33 -36.64 -12.16
C SER A 600 10.35 -35.56 -13.25
N LYS A 601 11.43 -35.45 -14.03
CA LYS A 601 11.50 -34.58 -15.22
C LYS A 601 10.49 -34.98 -16.28
N ARG A 602 10.23 -36.28 -16.48
CA ARG A 602 9.16 -36.77 -17.35
C ARG A 602 7.80 -36.26 -16.87
N VAL A 603 7.49 -36.42 -15.59
CA VAL A 603 6.23 -35.94 -14.99
C VAL A 603 6.11 -34.41 -15.12
N ARG A 604 7.17 -33.67 -14.78
CA ARG A 604 7.21 -32.20 -14.94
C ARG A 604 6.93 -31.77 -16.36
N LYS A 605 7.53 -32.43 -17.35
CA LYS A 605 7.30 -32.13 -18.77
C LYS A 605 5.83 -32.30 -19.16
N LEU A 606 5.16 -33.33 -18.61
CA LEU A 606 3.71 -33.51 -18.79
C LEU A 606 2.93 -32.39 -18.13
N ALA A 607 3.26 -32.04 -16.87
CA ALA A 607 2.61 -30.96 -16.13
C ALA A 607 2.74 -29.60 -16.83
N LEU A 608 3.92 -29.25 -17.35
CA LEU A 608 4.15 -28.03 -18.10
C LEU A 608 3.40 -27.97 -19.45
N ALA A 609 3.06 -29.12 -20.02
CA ALA A 609 2.29 -29.20 -21.27
C ALA A 609 0.77 -29.07 -21.06
N VAL A 610 0.28 -29.16 -19.82
CA VAL A 610 -1.13 -28.88 -19.49
C VAL A 610 -1.38 -27.37 -19.66
N PRO A 611 -2.53 -26.94 -20.23
CA PRO A 611 -2.90 -25.53 -20.30
C PRO A 611 -2.74 -24.78 -18.98
N LYS A 612 -2.34 -23.51 -19.05
CA LYS A 612 -2.09 -22.64 -17.90
C LYS A 612 -2.92 -21.37 -18.02
N PHE A 613 -3.40 -20.87 -16.89
CA PHE A 613 -4.11 -19.61 -16.78
C PHE A 613 -3.33 -18.45 -17.41
N GLY A 614 -4.03 -17.56 -18.13
CA GLY A 614 -3.40 -16.43 -18.82
C GLY A 614 -3.19 -16.64 -20.33
N ASN A 615 -3.73 -17.74 -20.89
CA ASN A 615 -3.61 -18.08 -22.31
C ASN A 615 -4.96 -18.17 -23.05
N ASP A 616 -6.04 -17.67 -22.44
CA ASP A 616 -7.41 -17.74 -22.96
C ASP A 616 -7.95 -19.18 -23.12
N GLU A 617 -7.63 -20.04 -22.15
CA GLU A 617 -7.99 -21.46 -22.16
C GLU A 617 -9.11 -21.71 -21.12
N ASP A 618 -10.33 -21.91 -21.59
CA ASP A 618 -11.55 -21.88 -20.77
C ASP A 618 -11.53 -22.86 -19.58
N GLU A 619 -10.99 -24.08 -19.76
CA GLU A 619 -11.01 -25.10 -18.69
C GLU A 619 -10.15 -24.68 -17.48
N VAL A 620 -8.92 -24.20 -17.72
CA VAL A 620 -8.04 -23.76 -16.62
C VAL A 620 -8.47 -22.39 -16.07
N ASP A 621 -8.98 -21.50 -16.92
CA ASP A 621 -9.52 -20.21 -16.50
C ASP A 621 -10.73 -20.40 -15.57
N GLN A 622 -11.59 -21.38 -15.86
CA GLN A 622 -12.72 -21.73 -15.00
C GLN A 622 -12.26 -22.30 -13.65
N ILE A 623 -11.21 -23.14 -13.61
CA ILE A 623 -10.68 -23.66 -12.34
C ILE A 623 -10.11 -22.53 -11.48
N VAL A 624 -9.35 -21.59 -12.05
CA VAL A 624 -8.85 -20.43 -11.29
C VAL A 624 -10.02 -19.58 -10.79
N LYS A 625 -11.04 -19.35 -11.62
CA LYS A 625 -12.28 -18.67 -11.20
C LYS A 625 -12.95 -19.39 -10.03
N ASP A 626 -13.02 -20.71 -10.04
CA ASP A 626 -13.61 -21.51 -8.97
C ASP A 626 -12.79 -21.39 -7.66
N VAL A 627 -11.47 -21.30 -7.75
CA VAL A 627 -10.60 -21.01 -6.59
C VAL A 627 -10.98 -19.68 -5.95
N PHE A 628 -11.16 -18.60 -6.75
CA PHE A 628 -11.65 -17.32 -6.23
C PHE A 628 -13.04 -17.43 -5.61
N ASN A 629 -13.99 -18.05 -6.32
CA ASN A 629 -15.36 -18.22 -5.85
C ASN A 629 -15.42 -18.99 -4.52
N SER A 630 -14.57 -20.00 -4.34
CA SER A 630 -14.53 -20.79 -3.10
C SER A 630 -14.17 -19.97 -1.86
N TYR A 631 -13.39 -18.89 -2.00
CA TYR A 631 -13.14 -17.92 -0.94
C TYR A 631 -14.28 -16.90 -0.81
N LEU A 632 -14.77 -16.38 -1.95
CA LEU A 632 -15.88 -15.41 -1.97
C LEU A 632 -17.15 -15.96 -1.29
N GLU A 633 -17.43 -17.25 -1.42
CA GLU A 633 -18.54 -17.95 -0.75
C GLU A 633 -18.47 -17.86 0.79
N ARG A 634 -17.28 -17.64 1.36
CA ARG A 634 -17.07 -17.57 2.81
C ARG A 634 -17.32 -16.19 3.40
N LEU A 635 -17.00 -15.15 2.63
CA LEU A 635 -16.97 -13.76 3.12
C LEU A 635 -18.27 -13.31 3.81
N PRO A 636 -19.48 -13.68 3.35
CA PRO A 636 -20.72 -13.28 4.03
C PRO A 636 -20.88 -13.83 5.45
N ALA A 637 -20.09 -14.82 5.87
CA ALA A 637 -20.10 -15.37 7.23
C ALA A 637 -19.14 -14.63 8.18
N TYR A 638 -18.18 -13.87 7.66
CA TYR A 638 -17.18 -13.17 8.46
C TYR A 638 -17.66 -11.80 8.91
N ARG A 639 -17.21 -11.39 10.10
CA ARG A 639 -17.58 -10.14 10.76
C ARG A 639 -16.35 -9.47 11.34
N THR A 640 -16.30 -8.15 11.23
CA THR A 640 -15.26 -7.35 11.89
C THR A 640 -15.70 -7.03 13.32
N LEU A 641 -14.77 -6.59 14.17
CA LEU A 641 -15.10 -6.15 15.53
C LEU A 641 -15.92 -4.86 15.59
N ARG A 642 -16.08 -4.14 14.47
CA ARG A 642 -16.82 -2.87 14.40
C ARG A 642 -18.28 -3.05 13.99
N GLU A 643 -18.71 -4.26 13.63
CA GLU A 643 -20.11 -4.52 13.28
C GLU A 643 -21.04 -4.09 14.42
N GLY A 644 -22.03 -3.25 14.11
CA GLY A 644 -22.98 -2.74 15.12
C GLY A 644 -22.42 -1.65 16.04
N HIS A 645 -21.19 -1.19 15.82
CA HIS A 645 -20.51 -0.22 16.68
C HIS A 645 -20.31 1.18 16.06
N GLY A 646 -20.88 1.45 14.88
CA GLY A 646 -20.86 2.78 14.27
C GLY A 646 -20.97 2.78 12.74
N PRO A 647 -20.18 1.96 12.02
CA PRO A 647 -20.22 1.92 10.56
C PRO A 647 -21.56 1.44 10.02
N GLU A 648 -22.01 2.03 8.90
CA GLU A 648 -23.19 1.62 8.14
C GLU A 648 -22.96 0.30 7.40
N VAL A 649 -21.73 0.09 6.92
CA VAL A 649 -21.26 -1.15 6.29
C VAL A 649 -20.07 -1.63 7.09
N SER A 650 -20.10 -2.88 7.54
CA SER A 650 -18.98 -3.52 8.24
C SER A 650 -18.86 -4.98 7.81
N CYS A 651 -17.82 -5.32 7.04
CA CYS A 651 -17.70 -6.66 6.45
C CYS A 651 -16.29 -6.98 5.97
N TYR A 652 -16.06 -8.26 5.69
CA TYR A 652 -14.91 -8.71 4.91
C TYR A 652 -15.23 -8.70 3.41
N THR A 653 -14.24 -8.35 2.60
CA THR A 653 -14.25 -8.52 1.14
C THR A 653 -12.96 -9.22 0.67
N MET A 654 -12.80 -9.41 -0.63
CA MET A 654 -11.60 -10.02 -1.21
C MET A 654 -10.65 -8.97 -1.78
N SER A 655 -9.35 -9.21 -1.59
CA SER A 655 -8.27 -8.55 -2.30
C SER A 655 -7.25 -9.58 -2.78
N THR A 656 -6.57 -9.27 -3.88
CA THR A 656 -5.33 -9.95 -4.29
C THR A 656 -4.11 -9.02 -4.21
N SER A 657 -4.25 -7.85 -3.58
CA SER A 657 -3.13 -6.96 -3.28
C SER A 657 -2.14 -7.65 -2.35
N ASN A 658 -1.02 -8.14 -2.88
CA ASN A 658 -0.09 -8.95 -2.11
C ASN A 658 1.36 -8.44 -2.13
N ILE A 659 1.61 -7.19 -2.56
CA ILE A 659 2.91 -6.51 -2.48
C ILE A 659 4.09 -7.42 -2.89
N THR A 660 5.21 -7.47 -2.16
CA THR A 660 6.27 -8.46 -2.44
C THR A 660 6.05 -9.81 -1.78
N SER A 661 4.94 -10.01 -1.06
CA SER A 661 4.72 -11.21 -0.22
C SER A 661 4.67 -12.52 -1.00
N TYR A 662 4.36 -12.50 -2.31
CA TYR A 662 4.40 -13.69 -3.17
C TYR A 662 5.79 -14.32 -3.25
N VAL A 663 6.85 -13.55 -3.03
CA VAL A 663 8.24 -14.05 -2.96
C VAL A 663 8.49 -14.84 -1.68
N PRO A 664 8.46 -14.25 -0.46
CA PRO A 664 8.73 -14.99 0.76
C PRO A 664 7.70 -16.10 1.03
N ASN A 665 6.42 -15.92 0.68
CA ASN A 665 5.45 -17.02 0.78
C ASN A 665 5.82 -18.19 -0.13
N GLY A 666 6.34 -17.93 -1.33
CA GLY A 666 6.83 -18.98 -2.23
C GLY A 666 8.05 -19.71 -1.68
N LEU A 667 8.92 -19.02 -0.94
CA LEU A 667 10.07 -19.63 -0.25
C LEU A 667 9.67 -20.63 0.85
N ASP A 668 8.40 -20.65 1.27
CA ASP A 668 7.88 -21.63 2.24
C ASP A 668 7.15 -22.80 1.59
N VAL A 669 6.92 -22.79 0.28
CA VAL A 669 6.19 -23.84 -0.45
C VAL A 669 7.16 -24.70 -1.25
N LEU A 670 7.04 -26.02 -1.13
CA LEU A 670 7.73 -27.03 -1.93
C LEU A 670 7.27 -26.98 -3.40
N ALA A 671 7.71 -27.96 -4.19
CA ALA A 671 7.31 -28.09 -5.58
C ALA A 671 5.79 -28.27 -5.68
N THR A 672 5.16 -27.58 -6.63
CA THR A 672 3.71 -27.64 -6.86
C THR A 672 3.36 -28.31 -8.19
N PRO A 673 2.20 -29.00 -8.30
CA PRO A 673 1.81 -29.75 -9.50
C PRO A 673 1.82 -28.96 -10.81
N ASP A 674 1.71 -27.63 -10.78
CA ASP A 674 1.84 -26.77 -11.96
C ASP A 674 3.23 -26.80 -12.63
N GLY A 675 4.23 -27.42 -11.99
CA GLY A 675 5.59 -27.58 -12.49
C GLY A 675 6.58 -26.57 -11.94
N ARG A 676 6.15 -25.70 -11.01
CA ARG A 676 7.02 -24.80 -10.24
C ARG A 676 7.94 -25.62 -9.31
N PHE A 677 9.18 -25.18 -9.15
CA PHE A 677 10.12 -25.81 -8.22
C PHE A 677 9.85 -25.37 -6.78
N ALA A 678 10.31 -26.19 -5.83
CA ALA A 678 10.32 -25.82 -4.43
C ALA A 678 11.05 -24.50 -4.21
N TYR A 679 10.50 -23.67 -3.34
CA TYR A 679 11.07 -22.39 -2.92
C TYR A 679 11.18 -21.33 -4.01
N GLU A 680 10.47 -21.47 -5.14
CA GLU A 680 10.32 -20.38 -6.11
C GLU A 680 9.20 -19.41 -5.68
N PRO A 681 9.19 -18.14 -6.12
CA PRO A 681 8.06 -17.25 -5.88
C PRO A 681 6.71 -17.85 -6.34
N LEU A 682 5.61 -17.43 -5.70
CA LEU A 682 4.26 -17.68 -6.19
C LEU A 682 3.87 -16.62 -7.26
N ASN A 683 2.64 -16.65 -7.77
CA ASN A 683 2.15 -15.56 -8.62
C ASN A 683 1.72 -14.36 -7.77
N GLU A 684 1.98 -13.14 -8.28
CA GLU A 684 1.51 -11.90 -7.66
C GLU A 684 0.10 -11.51 -8.15
N GLY A 685 -0.73 -11.00 -7.24
CA GLY A 685 -2.11 -10.64 -7.57
C GLY A 685 -2.92 -11.77 -8.19
N CYS A 686 -3.64 -11.43 -9.25
CA CYS A 686 -4.30 -12.35 -10.17
C CYS A 686 -3.47 -12.64 -11.43
N SER A 687 -2.19 -12.23 -11.45
CA SER A 687 -1.35 -12.36 -12.64
C SER A 687 -1.08 -13.84 -12.96
N PRO A 688 -0.95 -14.22 -14.24
CA PRO A 688 -0.49 -15.55 -14.61
C PRO A 688 0.83 -15.92 -13.92
N THR A 689 1.06 -17.22 -13.67
CA THR A 689 2.33 -17.69 -13.14
C THR A 689 3.45 -17.30 -14.12
N GLN A 690 4.58 -16.79 -13.59
CA GLN A 690 5.60 -16.15 -14.41
C GLN A 690 6.13 -17.10 -15.50
N GLY A 691 6.10 -16.67 -16.76
CA GLY A 691 6.56 -17.45 -17.91
C GLY A 691 5.57 -18.50 -18.42
N THR A 692 4.35 -18.58 -17.89
CA THR A 692 3.32 -19.53 -18.36
C THR A 692 2.33 -18.91 -19.36
N ASP A 693 2.17 -17.59 -19.34
CA ASP A 693 1.45 -16.79 -20.33
C ASP A 693 2.31 -16.57 -21.58
N HIS A 694 1.99 -17.29 -22.66
CA HIS A 694 2.74 -17.28 -23.91
C HIS A 694 1.87 -16.92 -25.13
N ALA A 695 0.56 -16.77 -24.95
CA ALA A 695 -0.39 -16.36 -25.99
C ALA A 695 -0.53 -14.83 -26.14
N GLY A 696 0.33 -14.05 -25.46
CA GLY A 696 0.41 -12.59 -25.57
C GLY A 696 -0.57 -11.81 -24.69
N PRO A 697 -0.44 -10.46 -24.65
CA PRO A 697 -1.12 -9.63 -23.66
C PRO A 697 -2.65 -9.64 -23.78
N THR A 698 -3.18 -9.86 -24.98
CA THR A 698 -4.64 -9.97 -25.20
C THR A 698 -5.21 -11.23 -24.58
N ALA A 699 -4.52 -12.37 -24.68
CA ALA A 699 -4.94 -13.62 -24.07
C ALA A 699 -4.93 -13.53 -22.54
N VAL A 700 -3.93 -12.83 -21.97
CA VAL A 700 -3.86 -12.55 -20.53
C VAL A 700 -5.10 -11.82 -20.05
N ILE A 701 -5.48 -10.70 -20.69
CA ILE A 701 -6.69 -9.97 -20.28
C ILE A 701 -7.98 -10.75 -20.57
N ASN A 702 -8.00 -11.66 -21.56
CA ASN A 702 -9.14 -12.55 -21.77
C ASN A 702 -9.31 -13.52 -20.60
N SER A 703 -8.25 -14.21 -20.19
CA SER A 703 -8.28 -15.09 -19.02
C SER A 703 -8.66 -14.35 -17.73
N VAL A 704 -8.03 -13.20 -17.46
CA VAL A 704 -8.31 -12.41 -16.26
C VAL A 704 -9.74 -11.85 -16.27
N SER A 705 -10.32 -11.53 -17.43
CA SER A 705 -11.71 -11.07 -17.54
C SER A 705 -12.75 -12.12 -17.15
N LYS A 706 -12.38 -13.42 -17.11
CA LYS A 706 -13.28 -14.51 -16.71
C LYS A 706 -13.40 -14.64 -15.19
N LEU A 707 -12.44 -14.07 -14.43
CA LEU A 707 -12.46 -14.00 -12.96
C LEU A 707 -13.63 -13.11 -12.47
N PRO A 708 -14.11 -13.28 -11.23
CA PRO A 708 -15.20 -12.48 -10.67
C PRO A 708 -14.70 -11.10 -10.21
N ASN A 709 -14.13 -10.32 -11.14
CA ASN A 709 -13.42 -9.07 -10.86
C ASN A 709 -14.27 -8.08 -10.05
N GLU A 710 -15.56 -7.99 -10.37
CA GLU A 710 -16.53 -7.12 -9.70
C GLU A 710 -16.78 -7.52 -8.23
N LYS A 711 -16.49 -8.76 -7.83
CA LYS A 711 -16.67 -9.23 -6.45
C LYS A 711 -15.43 -9.08 -5.58
N VAL A 712 -14.30 -8.63 -6.15
CA VAL A 712 -13.03 -8.41 -5.45
C VAL A 712 -12.91 -6.92 -5.10
N ALA A 713 -13.83 -6.44 -4.26
CA ALA A 713 -14.03 -5.00 -4.03
C ALA A 713 -12.81 -4.30 -3.39
N ALA A 714 -11.99 -5.01 -2.61
CA ALA A 714 -10.72 -4.49 -2.08
C ALA A 714 -9.53 -4.69 -3.03
N GLY A 715 -9.78 -4.88 -4.32
CA GLY A 715 -8.78 -4.74 -5.36
C GLY A 715 -8.22 -6.05 -5.91
N GLN A 716 -8.21 -6.16 -7.24
CA GLN A 716 -7.59 -7.27 -7.96
C GLN A 716 -6.40 -6.79 -8.80
N LEU A 717 -5.20 -7.23 -8.43
CA LEU A 717 -3.96 -6.75 -9.05
C LEU A 717 -3.56 -7.58 -10.26
N LEU A 718 -3.41 -6.95 -11.43
CA LEU A 718 -2.74 -7.53 -12.60
C LEU A 718 -1.43 -6.77 -12.89
N ASN A 719 -0.32 -7.51 -12.94
CA ASN A 719 0.97 -7.00 -13.41
C ASN A 719 1.19 -7.42 -14.86
N MET A 720 1.69 -6.49 -15.69
CA MET A 720 2.15 -6.79 -17.03
C MET A 720 3.49 -6.11 -17.30
N ARG A 721 4.42 -6.82 -17.93
CA ARG A 721 5.67 -6.22 -18.42
C ARG A 721 5.67 -6.24 -19.94
N PHE A 722 6.02 -5.11 -20.55
CA PHE A 722 6.20 -4.95 -21.99
C PHE A 722 7.66 -4.64 -22.30
N SER A 723 8.13 -5.08 -23.47
CA SER A 723 9.41 -4.58 -24.00
C SER A 723 9.29 -3.08 -24.35
N PRO A 724 10.36 -2.29 -24.22
CA PRO A 724 10.35 -0.89 -24.65
C PRO A 724 9.91 -0.71 -26.12
N ASP A 725 10.35 -1.62 -27.00
CA ASP A 725 9.99 -1.61 -28.42
C ASP A 725 8.48 -1.77 -28.67
N ALA A 726 7.75 -2.45 -27.78
CA ALA A 726 6.31 -2.62 -27.94
C ALA A 726 5.56 -1.28 -27.88
N LEU A 727 6.05 -0.32 -27.08
CA LEU A 727 5.42 1.00 -26.93
C LEU A 727 6.15 2.09 -27.75
N ALA A 728 7.16 1.73 -28.54
CA ALA A 728 7.95 2.68 -29.32
C ALA A 728 7.15 3.31 -30.47
N GLY A 729 7.44 4.59 -30.75
CA GLY A 729 6.76 5.38 -31.78
C GLY A 729 5.27 5.63 -31.49
N ASP A 730 4.61 6.29 -32.43
CA ASP A 730 3.19 6.65 -32.29
C ASP A 730 2.28 5.42 -32.48
N GLU A 731 2.67 4.48 -33.34
CA GLU A 731 1.90 3.25 -33.57
C GLU A 731 1.91 2.32 -32.36
N GLY A 732 3.08 2.07 -31.75
CA GLY A 732 3.18 1.24 -30.54
C GLY A 732 2.40 1.83 -29.37
N LEU A 733 2.47 3.17 -29.21
CA LEU A 733 1.68 3.89 -28.22
C LEU A 733 0.17 3.78 -28.50
N ALA A 734 -0.26 3.94 -29.75
CA ALA A 734 -1.69 3.82 -30.12
C ALA A 734 -2.25 2.40 -29.91
N ARG A 735 -1.44 1.36 -30.17
CA ARG A 735 -1.78 -0.04 -29.84
C ARG A 735 -1.95 -0.22 -28.34
N PHE A 736 -1.04 0.34 -27.54
CA PHE A 736 -1.14 0.29 -26.09
C PHE A 736 -2.38 1.02 -25.55
N VAL A 737 -2.69 2.22 -26.06
CA VAL A 737 -3.93 2.93 -25.71
C VAL A 737 -5.17 2.09 -26.06
N SER A 738 -5.16 1.42 -27.23
CA SER A 738 -6.26 0.51 -27.61
C SER A 738 -6.36 -0.69 -26.67
N PHE A 739 -5.23 -1.25 -26.25
CA PHE A 739 -5.19 -2.30 -25.24
C PHE A 739 -5.78 -1.86 -23.89
N LEU A 740 -5.46 -0.66 -23.41
CA LEU A 740 -6.07 -0.09 -22.20
C LEU A 740 -7.59 0.03 -22.33
N LYS A 741 -8.09 0.54 -23.45
CA LYS A 741 -9.54 0.62 -23.73
C LYS A 741 -10.22 -0.75 -23.76
N VAL A 742 -9.55 -1.78 -24.29
CA VAL A 742 -10.08 -3.16 -24.30
C VAL A 742 -10.06 -3.75 -22.89
N SER A 743 -8.99 -3.52 -22.12
CA SER A 743 -8.88 -3.91 -20.70
C SER A 743 -10.05 -3.35 -19.88
N GLN A 744 -10.40 -2.09 -20.10
CA GLN A 744 -11.57 -1.44 -19.49
C GLN A 744 -12.88 -2.16 -19.82
N LYS A 745 -13.15 -2.35 -21.12
CA LYS A 745 -14.39 -3.01 -21.59
C LYS A 745 -14.52 -4.46 -21.12
N LYS A 746 -13.38 -5.10 -20.84
CA LYS A 746 -13.32 -6.48 -20.32
C LYS A 746 -13.47 -6.57 -18.80
N GLY A 747 -13.71 -5.45 -18.12
CA GLY A 747 -13.93 -5.44 -16.68
C GLY A 747 -12.68 -5.76 -15.87
N ILE A 748 -11.48 -5.58 -16.43
CA ILE A 748 -10.23 -5.74 -15.68
C ILE A 748 -10.19 -4.66 -14.59
N TYR A 749 -10.17 -5.08 -13.33
CA TYR A 749 -10.27 -4.20 -12.17
C TYR A 749 -9.13 -3.17 -12.12
N HIS A 750 -7.89 -3.67 -12.09
CA HIS A 750 -6.69 -2.85 -12.03
C HIS A 750 -5.59 -3.46 -12.90
N ASN A 751 -4.82 -2.60 -13.56
CA ASN A 751 -3.69 -3.01 -14.39
C ASN A 751 -2.49 -2.06 -14.20
N GLN A 752 -1.29 -2.62 -14.11
CA GLN A 752 -0.05 -1.83 -13.95
C GLN A 752 1.10 -2.43 -14.75
N PHE A 753 2.04 -1.57 -15.15
CA PHE A 753 2.96 -1.88 -16.24
C PHE A 753 4.42 -1.63 -15.88
N ASN A 754 5.29 -2.59 -16.21
CA ASN A 754 6.70 -2.32 -16.43
C ASN A 754 6.95 -2.18 -17.94
N VAL A 755 7.73 -1.17 -18.35
CA VAL A 755 8.19 -0.99 -19.73
C VAL A 755 9.71 -1.02 -19.73
N LEU A 756 10.26 -2.21 -19.52
CA LEU A 756 11.67 -2.44 -19.27
C LEU A 756 12.08 -3.78 -19.87
N SER A 757 13.25 -3.83 -20.48
CA SER A 757 13.82 -5.07 -21.01
C SER A 757 14.50 -5.89 -19.91
N LYS A 758 14.56 -7.21 -20.10
CA LYS A 758 15.39 -8.09 -19.27
C LYS A 758 16.86 -7.65 -19.22
N ALA A 759 17.40 -7.14 -20.33
CA ALA A 759 18.80 -6.68 -20.40
C ALA A 759 19.06 -5.50 -19.45
N GLN A 760 18.19 -4.48 -19.45
CA GLN A 760 18.32 -3.33 -18.56
C GLN A 760 18.28 -3.73 -17.08
N LEU A 761 17.39 -4.66 -16.71
CA LEU A 761 17.32 -5.14 -15.32
C LEU A 761 18.59 -5.90 -14.93
N ARG A 762 19.16 -6.72 -15.83
CA ARG A 762 20.42 -7.44 -15.59
C ARG A 762 21.62 -6.50 -15.52
N GLU A 763 21.62 -5.44 -16.32
CA GLU A 763 22.64 -4.38 -16.27
C GLU A 763 22.59 -3.66 -14.91
N ALA A 764 21.40 -3.32 -14.43
CA ALA A 764 21.23 -2.70 -13.12
C ALA A 764 21.64 -3.62 -11.95
N GLN A 765 21.54 -4.95 -12.09
CA GLN A 765 22.13 -5.88 -11.11
C GLN A 765 23.67 -5.88 -11.16
N ALA A 766 24.26 -5.71 -12.34
CA ALA A 766 25.71 -5.72 -12.52
C ALA A 766 26.37 -4.40 -12.09
N ASP A 767 25.70 -3.26 -12.30
CA ASP A 767 26.13 -1.94 -11.84
C ASP A 767 24.99 -1.16 -11.14
N PRO A 768 24.70 -1.49 -9.87
CA PRO A 768 23.64 -0.82 -9.11
C PRO A 768 23.89 0.69 -8.91
N MET A 769 25.14 1.14 -8.97
CA MET A 769 25.47 2.56 -8.72
C MET A 769 25.15 3.45 -9.90
N ALA A 770 25.32 2.95 -11.13
CA ALA A 770 24.90 3.66 -12.33
C ALA A 770 23.37 3.70 -12.52
N HIS A 771 22.61 2.88 -11.79
CA HIS A 771 21.17 2.67 -11.99
C HIS A 771 20.31 3.00 -10.75
N ARG A 772 20.76 3.93 -9.90
CA ARG A 772 20.02 4.34 -8.67
C ARG A 772 18.66 4.97 -8.96
N ASP A 773 18.50 5.54 -10.15
CA ASP A 773 17.26 6.17 -10.63
C ASP A 773 16.33 5.18 -11.34
N LEU A 774 16.73 3.92 -11.54
CA LEU A 774 15.89 2.92 -12.17
C LEU A 774 14.72 2.54 -11.24
N ILE A 775 13.53 3.01 -11.60
CA ILE A 775 12.28 2.66 -10.94
C ILE A 775 11.66 1.44 -11.63
N VAL A 776 11.14 0.50 -10.82
CA VAL A 776 10.39 -0.67 -11.29
C VAL A 776 9.03 -0.74 -10.61
N ARG A 777 8.03 -1.24 -11.35
CA ARG A 777 6.73 -1.59 -10.77
C ARG A 777 6.83 -2.95 -10.09
N VAL A 778 6.61 -3.00 -8.78
CA VAL A 778 6.72 -4.21 -7.97
C VAL A 778 5.37 -4.94 -7.98
N ALA A 779 4.48 -4.66 -7.04
CA ALA A 779 3.09 -5.13 -7.09
C ALA A 779 2.22 -4.16 -6.29
N GLY A 780 1.57 -3.24 -6.99
CA GLY A 780 0.71 -2.23 -6.40
C GLY A 780 1.46 -0.93 -6.10
N TYR A 781 2.79 -0.92 -6.24
CA TYR A 781 3.65 0.24 -5.98
C TYR A 781 4.94 0.16 -6.81
N CYS A 782 5.69 1.27 -6.85
CA CYS A 782 7.01 1.35 -7.48
C CYS A 782 8.13 1.38 -6.43
N ALA A 783 9.33 0.94 -6.82
CA ALA A 783 10.53 1.03 -5.98
C ALA A 783 11.76 1.30 -6.85
N GLN A 784 12.83 1.82 -6.25
CA GLN A 784 14.15 1.78 -6.86
C GLN A 784 14.59 0.32 -6.99
N PHE A 785 14.91 -0.14 -8.19
CA PHE A 785 15.25 -1.54 -8.42
C PHE A 785 16.43 -2.01 -7.57
N VAL A 786 17.40 -1.12 -7.36
CA VAL A 786 18.63 -1.38 -6.61
C VAL A 786 18.45 -1.44 -5.09
N SER A 787 17.29 -1.02 -4.57
CA SER A 787 16.96 -1.17 -3.14
C SER A 787 16.24 -2.48 -2.82
N LEU A 788 15.80 -3.22 -3.86
CA LEU A 788 15.13 -4.52 -3.70
C LEU A 788 16.15 -5.63 -3.42
N MET A 789 15.71 -6.63 -2.64
CA MET A 789 16.53 -7.82 -2.39
C MET A 789 16.72 -8.63 -3.69
N PRO A 790 17.82 -9.40 -3.82
CA PRO A 790 18.09 -10.18 -5.03
C PRO A 790 16.93 -11.08 -5.46
N GLN A 791 16.24 -11.73 -4.52
CA GLN A 791 15.11 -12.62 -4.83
C GLN A 791 13.93 -11.86 -5.42
N ALA A 792 13.66 -10.63 -4.97
CA ALA A 792 12.61 -9.79 -5.54
C ALA A 792 13.01 -9.26 -6.92
N GLN A 793 14.28 -8.90 -7.12
CA GLN A 793 14.80 -8.53 -8.43
C GLN A 793 14.65 -9.68 -9.44
N GLU A 794 15.02 -10.90 -9.06
CA GLU A 794 14.85 -12.09 -9.90
C GLU A 794 13.38 -12.35 -10.22
N ALA A 795 12.48 -12.22 -9.24
CA ALA A 795 11.05 -12.39 -9.45
C ALA A 795 10.50 -11.40 -10.49
N ILE A 796 10.90 -10.12 -10.43
CA ILE A 796 10.53 -9.10 -11.43
C ILE A 796 11.13 -9.43 -12.81
N ILE A 797 12.37 -9.91 -12.85
CA ILE A 797 13.03 -10.30 -14.11
C ILE A 797 12.33 -11.49 -14.76
N ALA A 798 11.83 -12.43 -13.95
CA ALA A 798 11.16 -13.66 -14.39
C ALA A 798 9.77 -13.43 -14.99
N ARG A 799 9.10 -12.32 -14.68
CA ARG A 799 7.80 -11.95 -15.28
C ARG A 799 7.85 -11.98 -16.80
N THR A 800 6.74 -12.34 -17.43
CA THR A 800 6.66 -12.42 -18.90
C THR A 800 6.89 -11.05 -19.55
N GLU A 801 7.80 -10.99 -20.54
CA GLU A 801 8.04 -9.80 -21.37
C GLU A 801 7.11 -9.84 -22.60
N ASN A 802 6.02 -9.06 -22.55
CA ASN A 802 5.01 -9.00 -23.61
C ASN A 802 5.48 -8.17 -24.81
N ARG A 803 5.04 -8.62 -26.00
CA ARG A 803 5.19 -7.98 -27.30
C ARG A 803 3.84 -8.05 -28.04
N TRP A 804 3.64 -7.20 -29.05
CA TRP A 804 2.41 -7.18 -29.87
C TRP A 804 2.36 -8.31 -30.89
#